data_AF-A0A927Q1C7-F1
#
_entry.id   AF-A0A927Q1C7-F1
#
_cell.length_a   1.000
_cell.length_b   1.000
_cell.length_c   1.000
_cell.angle_alpha   90.00
_cell.angle_beta   90.00
_cell.angle_gamma   90.00
#
_symmetry.space_group_name_H-M   'P 1'
#
loop_
_entity.id
_entity.type
_entity.pdbx_description
1 polymer ?
#
loop_
_entity_poly.entity_id
_entity_poly.type
_entity_poly.pdbx_seq_one_letter_code
_entity_poly.pdbx_strand_id
1 'polypeptide(L)'
;MSSRRAPTDFPFGTLTADAGRSADPVVVEIVQGSLASVEMEVETAIARTSRSPMIRDAHDFRAGIHDRLLRKLTGRSYSALVHPIARDFPLAEMKPGDVFFHNDVYRSEGGIGHLPDLCVTVPVFHDSGSGPEVVAFIQAFGHHDDIGGAVPGSMPSNAESVFEEGLMVPPIKLWDAGEPNRAALAIMTRNSRMPESLAADLDAECSACLMGARRLGELFDRYGRETVEASFDAIIDRTTETYRREILSQIPVGEWVWEDYAEHDGVDEPMLHTQRITLTRTAADDPDGERLILDFDGTSPQAKGPINHCGDYSDGVFLKKWLAPILRNLAESPERMAELDVNEGIIPLIEMRFPPPGTLLTPVFPAPTNARTFVILRLLGVLAGVLAKAVDGRMPADQETIRYTGVYGDDLAGRPYLMREVLGGGSGGRYYADGEDTIHVVPDSRNLPSEFTEARFPFRVEALSLAMDSGGAGQFRGGLGYEKHIRMLKDGHFMSIADRSILACWGVKGGLAGKPFEVTIDAGGPNERIVDALADAEPVAAGEVIRIRTTGGGGWGNPLDREPGSVVRDVQWRKVSPEAALADYGVVLTGSRDDDTLGFDAEATAAKRSSRHGPAEAFFDRGPGYATLAGGAAHAAVDVS
;
A
#
# COMPACT_ATOMS: atom_id res chain seq x y z
N MET A 1 6.96 -19.31 19.93
CA MET A 1 6.22 -18.21 20.57
C MET A 1 5.19 -17.78 19.54
N SER A 2 3.91 -18.11 19.76
CA SER A 2 2.88 -18.09 18.71
C SER A 2 2.31 -16.69 18.54
N SER A 3 1.94 -16.35 17.30
CA SER A 3 1.13 -15.17 17.03
C SER A 3 -0.20 -15.22 17.79
N ARG A 4 -0.86 -14.06 17.91
CA ARG A 4 -2.23 -13.99 18.45
C ARG A 4 -3.20 -14.54 17.41
N ARG A 5 -3.33 -15.87 17.35
CA ARG A 5 -4.47 -16.51 16.69
C ARG A 5 -5.69 -16.38 17.59
N ALA A 6 -6.84 -15.95 17.06
CA ALA A 6 -8.09 -16.28 17.71
C ALA A 6 -8.26 -17.81 17.82
N PRO A 7 -9.09 -18.31 18.76
CA PRO A 7 -9.40 -19.73 18.92
C PRO A 7 -10.06 -20.41 17.71
N THR A 8 -10.20 -19.70 16.60
CA THR A 8 -10.58 -20.29 15.34
C THR A 8 -9.39 -21.01 14.75
N ASP A 9 -9.19 -22.26 15.18
CA ASP A 9 -8.43 -23.24 14.41
C ASP A 9 -9.16 -23.48 13.08
N PHE A 10 -9.14 -22.50 12.17
CA PHE A 10 -9.57 -22.68 10.80
C PHE A 10 -8.48 -23.50 10.11
N PRO A 11 -8.79 -24.72 9.65
CA PRO A 11 -7.78 -25.58 9.08
C PRO A 11 -7.29 -24.95 7.77
N PHE A 12 -5.97 -24.76 7.66
CA PHE A 12 -5.33 -24.72 6.36
C PHE A 12 -5.60 -26.08 5.69
N GLY A 13 -6.25 -26.06 4.54
CA GLY A 13 -6.71 -27.28 3.90
C GLY A 13 -7.33 -27.05 2.53
N THR A 14 -7.90 -28.12 1.99
CA THR A 14 -8.53 -28.19 0.68
C THR A 14 -10.03 -28.42 0.83
N LEU A 15 -10.82 -27.89 -0.10
CA LEU A 15 -12.27 -28.12 -0.13
C LEU A 15 -12.59 -29.54 -0.59
N THR A 16 -11.74 -30.11 -1.46
CA THR A 16 -11.84 -31.48 -1.99
C THR A 16 -10.68 -32.35 -1.49
N ALA A 17 -10.91 -33.67 -1.49
CA ALA A 17 -9.92 -34.65 -1.01
C ALA A 17 -8.65 -34.73 -1.89
N ASP A 18 -8.76 -34.35 -3.16
CA ASP A 18 -7.70 -34.41 -4.16
C ASP A 18 -7.08 -33.03 -4.47
N ALA A 19 -7.43 -31.99 -3.71
CA ALA A 19 -6.94 -30.62 -3.90
C ALA A 19 -7.22 -30.05 -5.29
N GLY A 20 -8.40 -30.35 -5.86
CA GLY A 20 -8.82 -29.87 -7.17
C GLY A 20 -8.08 -30.51 -8.36
N ARG A 21 -7.25 -31.53 -8.16
CA ARG A 21 -6.47 -32.18 -9.24
C ARG A 21 -7.32 -32.82 -10.34
N SER A 22 -8.54 -33.23 -10.01
CA SER A 22 -9.51 -33.78 -10.98
C SER A 22 -10.44 -32.74 -11.60
N ALA A 23 -10.30 -31.45 -11.25
CA ALA A 23 -11.12 -30.39 -11.83
C ALA A 23 -10.91 -30.29 -13.35
N ASP A 24 -12.01 -30.13 -14.10
CA ASP A 24 -11.94 -29.91 -15.54
C ASP A 24 -11.25 -28.56 -15.81
N PRO A 25 -10.11 -28.52 -16.52
CA PRO A 25 -9.36 -27.28 -16.74
C PRO A 25 -10.16 -26.21 -17.48
N VAL A 26 -11.11 -26.60 -18.35
CA VAL A 26 -12.00 -25.63 -19.02
C VAL A 26 -12.93 -24.98 -18.00
N VAL A 27 -13.43 -25.74 -17.05
CA VAL A 27 -14.31 -25.21 -16.00
C VAL A 27 -13.52 -24.35 -15.01
N VAL A 28 -12.28 -24.71 -14.68
CA VAL A 28 -11.39 -23.88 -13.85
C VAL A 28 -11.22 -22.49 -14.43
N GLU A 29 -10.94 -22.38 -15.74
CA GLU A 29 -10.80 -21.08 -16.42
C GLU A 29 -12.12 -20.28 -16.43
N ILE A 30 -13.26 -20.96 -16.63
CA ILE A 30 -14.58 -20.31 -16.55
C ILE A 30 -14.85 -19.78 -15.14
N VAL A 31 -14.57 -20.58 -14.11
CA VAL A 31 -14.76 -20.18 -12.71
C VAL A 31 -13.86 -19.00 -12.38
N GLN A 32 -12.57 -19.05 -12.73
CA GLN A 32 -11.65 -17.96 -12.47
C GLN A 32 -12.05 -16.66 -13.20
N GLY A 33 -12.43 -16.76 -14.48
CA GLY A 33 -12.95 -15.62 -15.23
C GLY A 33 -14.24 -15.05 -14.62
N SER A 34 -15.10 -15.91 -14.08
CA SER A 34 -16.31 -15.50 -13.37
C SER A 34 -15.99 -14.78 -12.06
N LEU A 35 -15.02 -15.27 -11.28
CA LEU A 35 -14.55 -14.59 -10.07
C LEU A 35 -14.03 -13.19 -10.38
N ALA A 36 -13.19 -13.04 -11.40
CA ALA A 36 -12.67 -11.75 -11.84
C ALA A 36 -13.79 -10.80 -12.32
N SER A 37 -14.79 -11.32 -13.05
CA SER A 37 -15.96 -10.54 -13.48
C SER A 37 -16.79 -10.07 -12.30
N VAL A 38 -17.04 -10.94 -11.31
CA VAL A 38 -17.81 -10.59 -10.11
C VAL A 38 -17.08 -9.53 -9.29
N GLU A 39 -15.76 -9.67 -9.09
CA GLU A 39 -14.93 -8.67 -8.41
C GLU A 39 -15.04 -7.31 -9.11
N MET A 40 -14.84 -7.26 -10.43
CA MET A 40 -14.95 -6.04 -11.23
C MET A 40 -16.37 -5.43 -11.20
N GLU A 41 -17.43 -6.24 -11.22
CA GLU A 41 -18.82 -5.76 -11.10
C GLU A 41 -19.07 -5.11 -9.73
N VAL A 42 -18.61 -5.74 -8.64
CA VAL A 42 -18.72 -5.19 -7.28
C VAL A 42 -17.96 -3.88 -7.18
N GLU A 43 -16.72 -3.83 -7.65
CA GLU A 43 -15.91 -2.61 -7.56
C GLU A 43 -16.47 -1.47 -8.43
N THR A 44 -16.97 -1.80 -9.63
CA THR A 44 -17.63 -0.83 -10.51
C THR A 44 -18.90 -0.29 -9.87
N ALA A 45 -19.68 -1.12 -9.18
CA ALA A 45 -20.88 -0.68 -8.48
C ALA A 45 -20.52 0.33 -7.37
N ILE A 46 -19.56 -0.02 -6.51
CA ILE A 46 -19.06 0.86 -5.43
C ILE A 46 -18.60 2.21 -6.00
N ALA A 47 -17.71 2.20 -7.00
CA ALA A 47 -17.18 3.43 -7.62
C ALA A 47 -18.29 4.34 -8.15
N ARG A 48 -19.39 3.78 -8.65
CA ARG A 48 -20.49 4.55 -9.27
C ARG A 48 -21.55 5.02 -8.29
N THR A 49 -21.68 4.39 -7.11
CA THR A 49 -22.77 4.69 -6.16
C THR A 49 -22.28 5.36 -4.87
N SER A 50 -21.00 5.27 -4.55
CA SER A 50 -20.38 5.99 -3.43
C SER A 50 -20.33 7.52 -3.67
N ARG A 51 -20.21 8.28 -2.57
CA ARG A 51 -20.26 9.75 -2.56
C ARG A 51 -18.99 10.42 -2.05
N SER A 52 -18.21 9.78 -1.20
CA SER A 52 -16.92 10.34 -0.77
C SER A 52 -15.93 10.40 -1.95
N PRO A 53 -15.14 11.48 -2.08
CA PRO A 53 -14.06 11.53 -3.07
C PRO A 53 -13.03 10.40 -2.89
N MET A 54 -12.79 9.92 -1.67
CA MET A 54 -11.86 8.81 -1.41
C MET A 54 -12.25 7.52 -2.11
N ILE A 55 -13.51 7.12 -1.99
CA ILE A 55 -13.99 5.90 -2.66
C ILE A 55 -14.27 6.19 -4.14
N ARG A 56 -14.98 7.27 -4.44
CA ARG A 56 -15.51 7.53 -5.79
C ARG A 56 -14.46 7.99 -6.80
N ASP A 57 -13.56 8.90 -6.41
CA ASP A 57 -12.63 9.54 -7.33
C ASP A 57 -11.20 8.98 -7.19
N ALA A 58 -10.74 8.74 -5.94
CA ALA A 58 -9.40 8.23 -5.66
C ALA A 58 -9.29 6.70 -5.66
N HIS A 59 -10.43 5.98 -5.65
CA HIS A 59 -10.52 4.52 -5.73
C HIS A 59 -9.80 3.77 -4.59
N ASP A 60 -9.86 4.31 -3.37
CA ASP A 60 -9.29 3.66 -2.17
C ASP A 60 -10.28 2.68 -1.53
N PHE A 61 -10.60 1.62 -2.28
CA PHE A 61 -11.46 0.52 -1.86
C PHE A 61 -11.17 -0.73 -2.69
N ARG A 62 -11.39 -1.94 -2.15
CA ARG A 62 -11.26 -3.18 -2.93
C ARG A 62 -12.33 -4.19 -2.57
N ALA A 63 -12.74 -4.98 -3.57
CA ALA A 63 -13.55 -6.17 -3.34
C ALA A 63 -12.66 -7.39 -3.07
N GLY A 64 -13.18 -8.42 -2.42
CA GLY A 64 -12.47 -9.67 -2.21
C GLY A 64 -13.43 -10.84 -2.19
N ILE A 65 -13.06 -11.94 -2.86
CA ILE A 65 -13.84 -13.17 -2.87
C ILE A 65 -13.08 -14.25 -2.11
N HIS A 66 -13.76 -14.88 -1.16
CA HIS A 66 -13.21 -15.94 -0.32
C HIS A 66 -14.10 -17.18 -0.39
N ASP A 67 -13.51 -18.36 -0.28
CA ASP A 67 -14.28 -19.60 -0.16
C ASP A 67 -14.77 -19.85 1.29
N ARG A 68 -15.49 -20.95 1.50
CA ARG A 68 -15.96 -21.37 2.84
C ARG A 68 -14.84 -21.77 3.82
N LEU A 69 -13.60 -21.95 3.36
CA LEU A 69 -12.41 -22.11 4.20
C LEU A 69 -11.72 -20.76 4.45
N LEU A 70 -12.36 -19.65 4.07
CA LEU A 70 -11.89 -18.28 4.23
C LEU A 70 -10.64 -17.97 3.40
N ARG A 71 -10.31 -18.83 2.41
CA ARG A 71 -9.17 -18.64 1.52
C ARG A 71 -9.55 -17.63 0.46
N LYS A 72 -8.73 -16.62 0.28
CA LYS A 72 -8.92 -15.63 -0.77
C LYS A 72 -8.64 -16.23 -2.14
N LEU A 73 -9.58 -16.06 -3.06
CA LEU A 73 -9.52 -16.63 -4.40
C LEU A 73 -8.97 -15.65 -5.43
N THR A 74 -9.19 -14.34 -5.23
CA THR A 74 -8.78 -13.29 -6.17
C THR A 74 -7.37 -12.75 -5.88
N GLY A 75 -6.67 -12.37 -6.96
CA GLY A 75 -5.21 -12.22 -6.99
C GLY A 75 -4.64 -10.80 -6.87
N ARG A 76 -5.48 -9.76 -6.99
CA ARG A 76 -5.03 -8.37 -7.21
C ARG A 76 -5.48 -7.37 -6.16
N SER A 77 -6.48 -7.72 -5.36
CA SER A 77 -7.03 -6.84 -4.33
C SER A 77 -6.26 -6.91 -3.00
N TYR A 78 -6.33 -5.89 -2.15
CA TYR A 78 -5.83 -5.91 -0.77
C TYR A 78 -6.96 -6.10 0.26
N SER A 79 -8.01 -6.84 -0.10
CA SER A 79 -9.17 -7.07 0.76
C SER A 79 -8.81 -7.54 2.18
N ALA A 80 -9.66 -7.18 3.14
CA ALA A 80 -9.60 -7.64 4.53
C ALA A 80 -9.77 -9.17 4.66
N LEU A 81 -9.88 -9.65 5.90
CA LEU A 81 -10.07 -11.07 6.22
C LEU A 81 -11.53 -11.35 6.60
N VAL A 82 -12.04 -12.53 6.25
CA VAL A 82 -13.35 -13.03 6.71
C VAL A 82 -13.26 -13.62 8.13
N HIS A 83 -12.07 -14.03 8.55
CA HIS A 83 -11.73 -14.60 9.86
C HIS A 83 -12.44 -13.95 11.07
N PRO A 84 -12.41 -12.61 11.27
CA PRO A 84 -13.08 -11.98 12.42
C PRO A 84 -14.60 -12.18 12.42
N ILE A 85 -15.23 -12.22 11.24
CA ILE A 85 -16.66 -12.50 11.10
C ILE A 85 -16.94 -13.96 11.43
N ALA A 86 -16.20 -14.89 10.84
CA ALA A 86 -16.40 -16.33 11.06
C ALA A 86 -16.11 -16.77 12.51
N ARG A 87 -15.23 -16.04 13.23
CA ARG A 87 -14.97 -16.20 14.67
C ARG A 87 -16.20 -15.87 15.52
N ASP A 88 -16.82 -14.73 15.26
CA ASP A 88 -17.91 -14.21 16.10
C ASP A 88 -19.30 -14.69 15.63
N PHE A 89 -19.41 -15.11 14.37
CA PHE A 89 -20.62 -15.62 13.73
C PHE A 89 -20.28 -16.92 12.98
N PRO A 90 -20.53 -18.10 13.55
CA PRO A 90 -20.28 -19.37 12.88
C PRO A 90 -21.06 -19.51 11.57
N LEU A 91 -20.45 -20.11 10.54
CA LEU A 91 -21.07 -20.26 9.22
C LEU A 91 -22.46 -20.92 9.26
N ALA A 92 -22.66 -21.88 10.15
CA ALA A 92 -23.93 -22.59 10.32
C ALA A 92 -25.07 -21.72 10.87
N GLU A 93 -24.76 -20.56 11.45
CA GLU A 93 -25.74 -19.62 12.02
C GLU A 93 -26.07 -18.47 11.07
N MET A 94 -25.30 -18.32 9.98
CA MET A 94 -25.51 -17.29 8.98
C MET A 94 -26.76 -17.55 8.15
N LYS A 95 -27.46 -16.48 7.76
CA LYS A 95 -28.70 -16.56 6.97
C LYS A 95 -28.59 -15.77 5.67
N PRO A 96 -29.29 -16.19 4.60
CA PRO A 96 -29.43 -15.38 3.40
C PRO A 96 -29.90 -13.95 3.72
N GLY A 97 -29.22 -12.96 3.16
CA GLY A 97 -29.49 -11.53 3.42
C GLY A 97 -28.76 -10.97 4.65
N ASP A 98 -27.98 -11.76 5.37
CA ASP A 98 -27.06 -11.24 6.38
C ASP A 98 -25.96 -10.39 5.72
N VAL A 99 -25.62 -9.27 6.38
CA VAL A 99 -24.47 -8.41 6.03
C VAL A 99 -23.72 -8.11 7.32
N PHE A 100 -22.44 -8.45 7.35
CA PHE A 100 -21.56 -8.23 8.50
C PHE A 100 -20.65 -7.03 8.28
N PHE A 101 -20.24 -6.40 9.37
CA PHE A 101 -19.42 -5.20 9.36
C PHE A 101 -18.38 -5.21 10.48
N HIS A 102 -17.19 -4.67 10.22
CA HIS A 102 -16.18 -4.33 11.23
C HIS A 102 -15.16 -3.30 10.71
N ASN A 103 -14.54 -2.57 11.64
CA ASN A 103 -13.33 -1.76 11.40
C ASN A 103 -12.38 -1.72 12.61
N ASP A 104 -12.70 -2.43 13.71
CA ASP A 104 -11.82 -2.54 14.87
C ASP A 104 -10.54 -3.31 14.53
N VAL A 105 -9.41 -2.59 14.51
CA VAL A 105 -8.09 -3.11 14.13
C VAL A 105 -7.65 -4.28 15.03
N TYR A 106 -7.97 -4.25 16.32
CA TYR A 106 -7.58 -5.27 17.29
C TYR A 106 -8.52 -6.48 17.29
N ARG A 107 -9.70 -6.35 16.68
CA ARG A 107 -10.68 -7.44 16.55
C ARG A 107 -10.90 -7.92 15.12
N SER A 108 -10.09 -7.42 14.17
CA SER A 108 -10.13 -7.74 12.73
C SER A 108 -9.28 -8.94 12.31
N GLU A 109 -8.60 -9.61 13.25
CA GLU A 109 -7.58 -10.63 12.93
C GLU A 109 -6.43 -10.09 12.04
N GLY A 110 -6.12 -8.80 12.16
CA GLY A 110 -5.10 -8.12 11.34
C GLY A 110 -5.60 -7.72 9.95
N GLY A 111 -6.86 -8.01 9.61
CA GLY A 111 -7.46 -7.66 8.32
C GLY A 111 -7.78 -6.17 8.13
N ILE A 112 -7.82 -5.40 9.22
CA ILE A 112 -7.99 -3.93 9.23
C ILE A 112 -6.81 -3.35 10.01
N GLY A 113 -6.11 -2.37 9.45
CA GLY A 113 -4.94 -1.78 10.14
C GLY A 113 -5.14 -0.35 10.62
N HIS A 114 -6.16 0.38 10.18
CA HIS A 114 -6.60 1.61 10.86
C HIS A 114 -8.12 1.76 10.81
N LEU A 115 -8.69 2.54 11.72
CA LEU A 115 -10.14 2.65 11.86
C LEU A 115 -10.88 3.21 10.64
N PRO A 116 -10.33 4.15 9.84
CA PRO A 116 -11.04 4.67 8.65
C PRO A 116 -11.30 3.63 7.55
N ASP A 117 -10.63 2.48 7.60
CA ASP A 117 -10.88 1.36 6.72
C ASP A 117 -12.07 0.54 7.22
N LEU A 118 -13.17 0.62 6.49
CA LEU A 118 -14.42 -0.07 6.83
C LEU A 118 -14.58 -1.31 5.96
N CYS A 119 -14.98 -2.43 6.58
CA CYS A 119 -15.16 -3.68 5.86
C CYS A 119 -16.56 -4.26 6.03
N VAL A 120 -17.18 -4.55 4.89
CA VAL A 120 -18.45 -5.26 4.75
C VAL A 120 -18.19 -6.68 4.26
N THR A 121 -18.87 -7.66 4.85
CA THR A 121 -18.77 -9.08 4.47
C THR A 121 -20.16 -9.67 4.27
N VAL A 122 -20.38 -10.30 3.11
CA VAL A 122 -21.65 -10.93 2.74
C VAL A 122 -21.41 -12.42 2.43
N PRO A 123 -22.05 -13.35 3.17
CA PRO A 123 -22.01 -14.77 2.85
C PRO A 123 -22.78 -15.08 1.56
N VAL A 124 -22.25 -16.02 0.79
CA VAL A 124 -22.87 -16.58 -0.42
C VAL A 124 -23.45 -17.95 -0.08
N PHE A 125 -24.70 -18.17 -0.46
CA PHE A 125 -25.42 -19.40 -0.16
C PHE A 125 -25.68 -20.24 -1.41
N HIS A 126 -25.68 -21.55 -1.25
CA HIS A 126 -26.16 -22.51 -2.23
C HIS A 126 -27.02 -23.59 -1.53
N ASP A 127 -28.06 -24.09 -2.19
CA ASP A 127 -28.96 -25.10 -1.61
C ASP A 127 -28.33 -26.50 -1.70
N SER A 128 -28.05 -27.12 -0.55
CA SER A 128 -27.51 -28.48 -0.47
C SER A 128 -28.59 -29.58 -0.49
N GLY A 129 -29.87 -29.21 -0.64
CA GLY A 129 -31.03 -30.09 -0.47
C GLY A 129 -31.48 -30.26 0.98
N SER A 130 -30.62 -29.92 1.96
CA SER A 130 -30.97 -29.77 3.38
C SER A 130 -31.23 -28.32 3.80
N GLY A 131 -31.15 -27.38 2.86
CA GLY A 131 -31.27 -25.94 3.08
C GLY A 131 -30.08 -25.15 2.53
N PRO A 132 -30.12 -23.82 2.62
CA PRO A 132 -29.03 -22.97 2.16
C PRO A 132 -27.80 -23.11 3.07
N GLU A 133 -26.65 -23.37 2.48
CA GLU A 133 -25.35 -23.44 3.16
C GLU A 133 -24.39 -22.37 2.63
N VAL A 134 -23.53 -21.84 3.50
CA VAL A 134 -22.48 -20.90 3.10
C VAL A 134 -21.41 -21.62 2.27
N VAL A 135 -21.19 -21.15 1.05
CA VAL A 135 -20.20 -21.72 0.11
C VAL A 135 -19.03 -20.77 -0.19
N ALA A 136 -19.23 -19.47 -0.02
CA ALA A 136 -18.23 -18.44 -0.26
C ALA A 136 -18.61 -17.13 0.47
N PHE A 137 -17.77 -16.11 0.34
CA PHE A 137 -17.98 -14.76 0.85
C PHE A 137 -17.57 -13.73 -0.19
N ILE A 138 -18.32 -12.62 -0.22
CA ILE A 138 -17.93 -11.39 -0.89
C ILE A 138 -17.63 -10.35 0.18
N GLN A 139 -16.49 -9.68 0.07
CA GLN A 139 -16.11 -8.56 0.92
C GLN A 139 -15.93 -7.30 0.10
N ALA A 140 -16.24 -6.16 0.70
CA ALA A 140 -15.77 -4.85 0.27
C ALA A 140 -15.06 -4.20 1.46
N PHE A 141 -13.95 -3.56 1.16
CA PHE A 141 -13.13 -2.80 2.08
C PHE A 141 -12.93 -1.43 1.46
N GLY A 142 -13.10 -0.34 2.22
CA GLY A 142 -12.92 1.01 1.71
C GLY A 142 -12.47 1.99 2.78
N HIS A 143 -11.68 2.99 2.36
CA HIS A 143 -11.27 4.08 3.23
C HIS A 143 -12.33 5.19 3.22
N HIS A 144 -12.95 5.44 4.36
CA HIS A 144 -14.01 6.45 4.50
C HIS A 144 -13.44 7.81 4.88
N ASP A 145 -14.10 8.88 4.45
CA ASP A 145 -13.62 10.25 4.68
C ASP A 145 -13.48 10.62 6.15
N ASP A 146 -14.36 10.05 6.98
CA ASP A 146 -14.56 10.49 8.35
C ASP A 146 -15.46 9.54 9.12
N ILE A 147 -14.97 9.11 10.27
CA ILE A 147 -15.67 8.27 11.25
C ILE A 147 -15.55 8.84 12.68
N GLY A 148 -15.33 10.15 12.82
CA GLY A 148 -15.13 10.84 14.10
C GLY A 148 -13.67 10.99 14.49
N GLY A 149 -13.36 10.89 15.78
CA GLY A 149 -12.00 11.03 16.31
C GLY A 149 -11.60 12.48 16.61
N ALA A 150 -10.33 12.68 16.95
CA ALA A 150 -9.80 13.96 17.45
C ALA A 150 -9.68 15.04 16.37
N VAL A 151 -9.49 14.66 15.10
CA VAL A 151 -9.22 15.60 14.00
C VAL A 151 -10.12 15.34 12.79
N PRO A 152 -10.28 16.34 11.90
CA PRO A 152 -10.88 16.13 10.60
C PRO A 152 -10.20 15.00 9.82
N GLY A 153 -10.96 14.14 9.15
CA GLY A 153 -10.44 12.97 8.42
C GLY A 153 -10.23 11.72 9.27
N SER A 154 -10.44 11.77 10.60
CA SER A 154 -10.23 10.63 11.50
C SER A 154 -8.79 10.11 11.48
N MET A 155 -7.84 10.98 11.16
CA MET A 155 -6.44 10.63 11.04
C MET A 155 -5.52 11.54 11.87
N PRO A 156 -5.60 11.52 13.21
CA PRO A 156 -4.73 12.33 14.06
C PRO A 156 -3.27 11.91 13.90
N SER A 157 -2.38 12.87 13.66
CA SER A 157 -0.95 12.60 13.48
C SER A 157 -0.23 12.31 14.80
N ASN A 158 -0.79 12.76 15.92
CA ASN A 158 -0.20 12.66 17.26
C ASN A 158 -1.05 11.86 18.26
N ALA A 159 -1.93 10.97 17.77
CA ALA A 159 -2.72 10.14 18.67
C ALA A 159 -1.82 9.25 19.52
N GLU A 160 -2.09 9.19 20.82
CA GLU A 160 -1.40 8.29 21.77
C GLU A 160 -2.26 7.06 22.13
N SER A 161 -3.51 7.02 21.65
CA SER A 161 -4.41 5.90 21.80
C SER A 161 -5.37 5.74 20.63
N VAL A 162 -5.70 4.50 20.26
CA VAL A 162 -6.72 4.18 19.23
C VAL A 162 -8.08 4.85 19.49
N PHE A 163 -8.39 5.18 20.75
CA PHE A 163 -9.63 5.90 21.09
C PHE A 163 -9.71 7.32 20.52
N GLU A 164 -8.57 7.90 20.14
CA GLU A 164 -8.50 9.24 19.53
C GLU A 164 -8.71 9.18 18.01
N GLU A 165 -8.64 7.99 17.41
CA GLU A 165 -8.62 7.76 15.96
C GLU A 165 -10.03 7.61 15.35
N GLY A 166 -11.08 7.54 16.17
CA GLY A 166 -12.47 7.55 15.73
C GLY A 166 -13.27 6.33 16.15
N LEU A 167 -14.38 6.10 15.45
CA LEU A 167 -15.31 5.04 15.78
C LEU A 167 -14.72 3.66 15.51
N MET A 168 -14.52 2.88 16.57
CA MET A 168 -14.03 1.50 16.52
C MET A 168 -15.19 0.52 16.72
N VAL A 169 -15.56 -0.21 15.66
CA VAL A 169 -16.70 -1.13 15.66
C VAL A 169 -16.19 -2.58 15.52
N PRO A 170 -16.47 -3.44 16.52
CA PRO A 170 -16.14 -4.86 16.42
C PRO A 170 -17.01 -5.54 15.36
N PRO A 171 -16.78 -6.84 15.06
CA PRO A 171 -17.70 -7.61 14.23
C PRO A 171 -19.15 -7.51 14.72
N ILE A 172 -20.01 -6.97 13.87
CA ILE A 172 -21.45 -6.85 14.11
C ILE A 172 -22.22 -7.29 12.87
N LYS A 173 -23.50 -7.59 13.09
CA LYS A 173 -24.45 -7.74 12.00
C LYS A 173 -25.10 -6.39 11.67
N LEU A 174 -24.89 -5.93 10.44
CA LEU A 174 -25.42 -4.66 9.93
C LEU A 174 -26.75 -4.85 9.18
N TRP A 175 -26.97 -6.03 8.57
CA TRP A 175 -28.29 -6.51 8.14
C TRP A 175 -28.53 -7.91 8.70
N ASP A 176 -29.69 -8.15 9.32
CA ASP A 176 -30.14 -9.47 9.80
C ASP A 176 -31.22 -10.01 8.86
N ALA A 177 -30.86 -11.03 8.07
CA ALA A 177 -31.73 -11.66 7.09
C ALA A 177 -32.48 -10.63 6.20
N GLY A 178 -31.76 -9.61 5.71
CA GLY A 178 -32.30 -8.55 4.85
C GLY A 178 -32.84 -7.31 5.59
N GLU A 179 -32.96 -7.35 6.92
CA GLU A 179 -33.43 -6.20 7.71
C GLU A 179 -32.25 -5.36 8.25
N PRO A 180 -32.14 -4.06 7.90
CA PRO A 180 -31.03 -3.22 8.32
C PRO A 180 -31.07 -2.91 9.82
N ASN A 181 -29.91 -2.98 10.47
CA ASN A 181 -29.72 -2.56 11.86
C ASN A 181 -29.66 -1.04 11.97
N ARG A 182 -30.85 -0.42 12.03
CA ARG A 182 -31.02 1.05 12.09
C ARG A 182 -30.31 1.69 13.28
N ALA A 183 -30.20 0.99 14.42
CA ALA A 183 -29.53 1.51 15.61
C ALA A 183 -28.02 1.62 15.38
N ALA A 184 -27.39 0.58 14.81
CA ALA A 184 -25.98 0.61 14.45
C ALA A 184 -25.67 1.73 13.45
N LEU A 185 -26.43 1.80 12.35
CA LEU A 185 -26.26 2.84 11.33
C LEU A 185 -26.43 4.26 11.90
N ALA A 186 -27.41 4.47 12.80
CA ALA A 186 -27.62 5.76 13.45
C ALA A 186 -26.45 6.15 14.37
N ILE A 187 -25.89 5.20 15.12
CA ILE A 187 -24.71 5.44 15.96
C ILE A 187 -23.49 5.76 15.09
N MET A 188 -23.26 4.96 14.04
CA MET A 188 -22.10 5.12 13.17
C MET A 188 -22.10 6.48 12.47
N THR A 189 -23.19 6.81 11.78
CA THR A 189 -23.32 8.06 11.03
C THR A 189 -23.28 9.29 11.93
N ARG A 190 -23.85 9.23 13.14
CA ARG A 190 -23.83 10.37 14.07
C ARG A 190 -22.43 10.75 14.55
N ASN A 191 -21.49 9.82 14.58
CA ASN A 191 -20.12 10.08 15.03
C ASN A 191 -19.21 10.65 13.92
N SER A 192 -19.69 10.79 12.69
CA SER A 192 -18.95 11.38 11.58
C SER A 192 -19.28 12.87 11.40
N ARG A 193 -18.29 13.68 11.01
CA ARG A 193 -18.52 15.07 10.55
C ARG A 193 -19.05 15.09 9.12
N MET A 194 -19.03 13.96 8.42
CA MET A 194 -19.56 13.73 7.06
C MET A 194 -20.62 12.61 7.02
N PRO A 195 -21.72 12.72 7.80
CA PRO A 195 -22.68 11.63 8.01
C PRO A 195 -23.37 11.16 6.72
N GLU A 196 -23.64 12.07 5.78
CA GLU A 196 -24.28 11.73 4.51
C GLU A 196 -23.36 10.96 3.56
N SER A 197 -22.06 11.27 3.57
CA SER A 197 -21.07 10.51 2.79
C SER A 197 -20.91 9.11 3.36
N LEU A 198 -20.66 9.00 4.67
CA LEU A 198 -20.51 7.71 5.37
C LEU A 198 -21.74 6.81 5.16
N ALA A 199 -22.96 7.36 5.29
CA ALA A 199 -24.18 6.60 5.07
C ALA A 199 -24.31 6.08 3.62
N ALA A 200 -23.96 6.91 2.64
CA ALA A 200 -24.08 6.55 1.23
C ALA A 200 -23.01 5.54 0.81
N ASP A 201 -21.79 5.68 1.32
CA ASP A 201 -20.68 4.76 1.01
C ASP A 201 -20.94 3.37 1.63
N LEU A 202 -21.43 3.30 2.88
CA LEU A 202 -21.86 2.04 3.49
C LEU A 202 -22.99 1.36 2.71
N ASP A 203 -23.99 2.12 2.26
CA ASP A 203 -25.08 1.59 1.44
C ASP A 203 -24.58 1.06 0.09
N ALA A 204 -23.63 1.78 -0.53
CA ALA A 204 -22.98 1.36 -1.78
C ALA A 204 -22.20 0.05 -1.60
N GLU A 205 -21.35 -0.05 -0.59
CA GLU A 205 -20.58 -1.26 -0.28
C GLU A 205 -21.49 -2.47 0.01
N CYS A 206 -22.51 -2.28 0.87
CA CYS A 206 -23.44 -3.36 1.22
C CYS A 206 -24.24 -3.83 0.01
N SER A 207 -24.77 -2.91 -0.78
CA SER A 207 -25.55 -3.22 -1.99
C SER A 207 -24.72 -3.92 -3.06
N ALA A 208 -23.47 -3.47 -3.26
CA ALA A 208 -22.54 -4.08 -4.20
C ALA A 208 -22.15 -5.49 -3.77
N CYS A 209 -21.81 -5.71 -2.50
CA CYS A 209 -21.51 -7.05 -1.98
C CYS A 209 -22.71 -8.00 -2.08
N LEU A 210 -23.92 -7.55 -1.78
CA LEU A 210 -25.14 -8.34 -1.95
C LEU A 210 -25.40 -8.70 -3.42
N MET A 211 -25.09 -7.80 -4.35
CA MET A 211 -25.12 -8.10 -5.79
C MET A 211 -24.08 -9.14 -6.17
N GLY A 212 -22.83 -8.97 -5.75
CA GLY A 212 -21.75 -9.94 -5.99
C GLY A 212 -22.08 -11.33 -5.42
N ALA A 213 -22.71 -11.39 -4.25
CA ALA A 213 -23.12 -12.64 -3.62
C ALA A 213 -24.17 -13.39 -4.46
N ARG A 214 -25.14 -12.66 -5.05
CA ARG A 214 -26.10 -13.27 -5.98
C ARG A 214 -25.41 -13.81 -7.24
N ARG A 215 -24.50 -13.02 -7.84
CA ARG A 215 -23.73 -13.45 -9.01
C ARG A 215 -22.90 -14.69 -8.76
N LEU A 216 -22.24 -14.76 -7.60
CA LEU A 216 -21.48 -15.94 -7.24
C LEU A 216 -22.40 -17.14 -6.96
N GLY A 217 -23.56 -16.93 -6.33
CA GLY A 217 -24.59 -17.97 -6.20
C GLY A 217 -25.05 -18.55 -7.53
N GLU A 218 -25.27 -17.71 -8.56
CA GLU A 218 -25.61 -18.16 -9.92
C GLU A 218 -24.55 -19.11 -10.53
N LEU A 219 -23.26 -18.92 -10.17
CA LEU A 219 -22.18 -19.81 -10.59
C LEU A 219 -22.31 -21.20 -9.95
N PHE A 220 -22.62 -21.25 -8.65
CA PHE A 220 -22.88 -22.50 -7.92
C PHE A 220 -24.12 -23.22 -8.45
N ASP A 221 -25.19 -22.49 -8.76
CA ASP A 221 -26.42 -23.08 -9.32
C ASP A 221 -26.19 -23.69 -10.72
N ARG A 222 -25.28 -23.08 -11.51
CA ARG A 222 -25.00 -23.52 -12.87
C ARG A 222 -24.06 -24.73 -12.94
N TYR A 223 -23.01 -24.74 -12.13
CA TYR A 223 -21.95 -25.76 -12.21
C TYR A 223 -21.98 -26.76 -11.06
N GLY A 224 -22.77 -26.51 -10.02
CA GLY A 224 -22.83 -27.32 -8.81
C GLY A 224 -21.66 -27.06 -7.87
N ARG A 225 -21.92 -27.24 -6.57
CA ARG A 225 -20.94 -26.99 -5.50
C ARG A 225 -19.62 -27.72 -5.67
N GLU A 226 -19.66 -29.04 -5.88
CA GLU A 226 -18.45 -29.87 -5.96
C GLU A 226 -17.49 -29.38 -7.05
N THR A 227 -18.02 -29.05 -8.22
CA THR A 227 -17.23 -28.58 -9.36
C THR A 227 -16.63 -27.19 -9.12
N VAL A 228 -17.40 -26.27 -8.54
CA VAL A 228 -16.90 -24.92 -8.23
C VAL A 228 -15.84 -24.97 -7.13
N GLU A 229 -16.06 -25.74 -6.06
CA GLU A 229 -15.09 -25.91 -4.97
C GLU A 229 -13.81 -26.60 -5.43
N ALA A 230 -13.90 -27.62 -6.31
CA ALA A 230 -12.73 -28.23 -6.94
C ALA A 230 -11.93 -27.22 -7.77
N SER A 231 -12.63 -26.29 -8.44
CA SER A 231 -11.99 -25.22 -9.22
C SER A 231 -11.27 -24.21 -8.30
N PHE A 232 -11.84 -23.90 -7.14
CA PHE A 232 -11.17 -23.03 -6.15
C PHE A 232 -9.87 -23.65 -5.62
N ASP A 233 -9.89 -24.95 -5.30
CA ASP A 233 -8.66 -25.66 -4.91
C ASP A 233 -7.61 -25.63 -6.03
N ALA A 234 -8.02 -25.90 -7.28
CA ALA A 234 -7.11 -25.88 -8.42
C ALA A 234 -6.49 -24.48 -8.67
N ILE A 235 -7.26 -23.41 -8.48
CA ILE A 235 -6.78 -22.02 -8.60
C ILE A 235 -5.71 -21.71 -7.55
N ILE A 236 -5.94 -22.10 -6.29
CA ILE A 236 -5.00 -21.89 -5.18
C ILE A 236 -3.74 -22.75 -5.35
N ASP A 237 -3.90 -24.03 -5.71
CA ASP A 237 -2.79 -24.95 -5.94
C ASP A 237 -1.89 -24.46 -7.08
N ARG A 238 -2.50 -24.01 -8.20
CA ARG A 238 -1.76 -23.43 -9.32
C ARG A 238 -0.93 -22.21 -8.92
N THR A 239 -1.45 -21.32 -8.07
CA THR A 239 -0.66 -20.19 -7.55
C THR A 239 0.52 -20.68 -6.72
N THR A 240 0.28 -21.64 -5.82
CA THR A 240 1.32 -22.25 -4.97
C THR A 240 2.44 -22.84 -5.83
N GLU A 241 2.11 -23.72 -6.79
CA GLU A 241 3.11 -24.37 -7.65
C GLU A 241 3.83 -23.38 -8.56
N THR A 242 3.14 -22.34 -9.04
CA THR A 242 3.74 -21.30 -9.89
C THR A 242 4.77 -20.50 -9.11
N TYR A 243 4.43 -20.02 -7.92
CA TYR A 243 5.38 -19.26 -7.09
C TYR A 243 6.54 -20.13 -6.63
N ARG A 244 6.30 -21.39 -6.28
CA ARG A 244 7.37 -22.35 -5.95
C ARG A 244 8.37 -22.49 -7.10
N ARG A 245 7.87 -22.80 -8.30
CA ARG A 245 8.69 -23.09 -9.48
C ARG A 245 9.39 -21.85 -10.03
N GLU A 246 8.69 -20.72 -10.14
CA GLU A 246 9.15 -19.56 -10.92
C GLU A 246 9.84 -18.49 -10.06
N ILE A 247 9.44 -18.33 -8.80
CA ILE A 247 9.86 -17.22 -7.95
C ILE A 247 10.83 -17.69 -6.88
N LEU A 248 10.42 -18.70 -6.12
CA LEU A 248 11.18 -19.28 -5.01
C LEU A 248 12.49 -19.93 -5.49
N SER A 249 12.56 -20.38 -6.74
CA SER A 249 13.75 -20.93 -7.40
C SER A 249 14.80 -19.87 -7.76
N GLN A 250 14.42 -18.59 -7.80
CA GLN A 250 15.34 -17.47 -8.09
C GLN A 250 16.10 -17.01 -6.84
N ILE A 251 15.64 -17.41 -5.66
CA ILE A 251 16.23 -17.05 -4.38
C ILE A 251 17.17 -18.19 -3.94
N PRO A 252 18.47 -17.93 -3.75
CA PRO A 252 19.40 -18.95 -3.26
C PRO A 252 18.96 -19.46 -1.88
N VAL A 253 19.30 -20.72 -1.56
CA VAL A 253 19.17 -21.23 -0.18
C VAL A 253 20.18 -20.51 0.69
N GLY A 254 19.73 -19.95 1.80
CA GLY A 254 20.58 -19.15 2.68
C GLY A 254 19.79 -18.23 3.60
N GLU A 255 20.51 -17.32 4.25
CA GLU A 255 19.96 -16.35 5.19
C GLU A 255 20.55 -14.95 4.91
N TRP A 256 19.68 -13.95 4.89
CA TRP A 256 20.03 -12.54 4.68
C TRP A 256 19.24 -11.68 5.65
N VAL A 257 19.83 -10.55 6.04
CA VAL A 257 19.18 -9.60 6.93
C VAL A 257 19.28 -8.19 6.39
N TRP A 258 18.17 -7.46 6.49
CA TRP A 258 18.12 -6.05 6.14
C TRP A 258 17.03 -5.32 6.94
N GLU A 259 17.15 -4.00 7.03
CA GLU A 259 16.23 -3.16 7.81
C GLU A 259 16.05 -1.78 7.17
N ASP A 260 14.92 -1.13 7.46
CA ASP A 260 14.65 0.27 7.12
C ASP A 260 13.78 0.90 8.21
N TYR A 261 13.54 2.20 8.15
CA TYR A 261 13.03 2.96 9.28
C TYR A 261 11.86 3.86 8.91
N ALA A 262 10.86 3.95 9.80
CA ALA A 262 10.03 5.15 9.88
C ALA A 262 10.76 6.21 10.71
N GLU A 263 10.54 7.48 10.43
CA GLU A 263 11.37 8.57 10.97
C GLU A 263 10.72 9.39 12.09
N HIS A 264 9.40 9.33 12.22
CA HIS A 264 8.65 10.10 13.20
C HIS A 264 7.30 9.43 13.50
N ASP A 265 6.94 9.33 14.78
CA ASP A 265 5.63 8.84 15.21
C ASP A 265 4.62 9.95 15.54
N GLY A 266 4.96 11.23 15.33
CA GLY A 266 4.09 12.37 15.64
C GLY A 266 3.94 12.72 17.12
N VAL A 267 4.62 12.00 18.03
CA VAL A 267 4.59 12.25 19.48
C VAL A 267 6.00 12.52 20.01
N ASP A 268 6.92 11.60 19.77
CA ASP A 268 8.34 11.76 20.11
C ASP A 268 9.08 12.50 18.99
N GLU A 269 10.17 13.19 19.35
CA GLU A 269 11.08 13.80 18.38
C GLU A 269 11.57 12.78 17.34
N PRO A 270 11.82 13.19 16.08
CA PRO A 270 12.21 12.27 15.00
C PRO A 270 13.36 11.33 15.38
N MET A 271 13.16 10.04 15.11
CA MET A 271 14.10 8.96 15.42
C MET A 271 13.92 7.76 14.48
N LEU A 272 14.90 6.85 14.48
CA LEU A 272 14.85 5.64 13.65
C LEU A 272 13.96 4.57 14.29
N HIS A 273 12.73 4.42 13.78
CA HIS A 273 11.82 3.32 14.11
C HIS A 273 12.09 2.13 13.18
N THR A 274 13.00 1.25 13.58
CA THR A 274 13.48 0.10 12.81
C THR A 274 12.40 -0.93 12.50
N GLN A 275 12.37 -1.36 11.24
CA GLN A 275 11.63 -2.50 10.74
C GLN A 275 12.62 -3.42 10.04
N ARG A 276 12.70 -4.67 10.50
CA ARG A 276 13.76 -5.61 10.13
C ARG A 276 13.16 -6.90 9.60
N ILE A 277 13.78 -7.45 8.57
CA ILE A 277 13.50 -8.80 8.07
C ILE A 277 14.83 -9.55 8.00
N THR A 278 14.90 -10.66 8.74
CA THR A 278 15.82 -11.74 8.44
C THR A 278 15.08 -12.73 7.55
N LEU A 279 15.50 -12.83 6.30
CA LEU A 279 14.99 -13.74 5.30
C LEU A 279 15.81 -15.03 5.32
N THR A 280 15.17 -16.15 5.63
CA THR A 280 15.75 -17.48 5.42
C THR A 280 15.03 -18.18 4.27
N ARG A 281 15.79 -18.64 3.29
CA ARG A 281 15.28 -19.51 2.22
C ARG A 281 15.63 -20.96 2.53
N THR A 282 14.61 -21.79 2.78
CA THR A 282 14.81 -23.22 3.02
C THR A 282 15.10 -23.99 1.73
N ALA A 283 15.70 -25.18 1.88
CA ALA A 283 15.94 -26.09 0.76
C ALA A 283 14.64 -26.76 0.28
N ALA A 284 14.64 -27.26 -0.96
CA ALA A 284 13.49 -27.93 -1.55
C ALA A 284 13.11 -29.24 -0.82
N ASP A 285 14.08 -29.87 -0.16
CA ASP A 285 13.94 -31.11 0.63
C ASP A 285 13.81 -30.86 2.14
N ASP A 286 13.54 -29.62 2.55
CA ASP A 286 13.27 -29.27 3.95
C ASP A 286 12.08 -30.11 4.48
N PRO A 287 12.19 -30.71 5.69
CA PRO A 287 11.16 -31.59 6.23
C PRO A 287 9.82 -30.90 6.46
N ASP A 288 9.83 -29.58 6.67
CA ASP A 288 8.64 -28.76 6.86
C ASP A 288 8.21 -28.07 5.55
N GLY A 289 8.83 -28.45 4.43
CA GLY A 289 8.54 -27.96 3.09
C GLY A 289 9.32 -26.71 2.69
N GLU A 290 9.50 -26.58 1.37
CA GLU A 290 10.15 -25.45 0.74
C GLU A 290 9.39 -24.12 0.97
N ARG A 291 10.01 -23.15 1.65
CA ARG A 291 9.37 -21.86 2.02
C ARG A 291 10.37 -20.71 2.19
N LEU A 292 9.82 -19.51 2.34
CA LEU A 292 10.52 -18.32 2.83
C LEU A 292 10.15 -18.12 4.30
N ILE A 293 11.14 -17.94 5.16
CA ILE A 293 10.93 -17.57 6.56
C ILE A 293 11.28 -16.10 6.69
N LEU A 294 10.32 -15.29 7.12
CA LEU A 294 10.48 -13.87 7.38
C LEU A 294 10.45 -13.67 8.90
N ASP A 295 11.62 -13.42 9.47
CA ASP A 295 11.78 -13.16 10.90
C ASP A 295 11.91 -11.66 11.17
N PHE A 296 11.00 -11.14 12.00
CA PHE A 296 10.89 -9.72 12.32
C PHE A 296 11.61 -9.34 13.62
N ASP A 297 12.40 -10.23 14.22
CA ASP A 297 13.24 -9.90 15.37
C ASP A 297 14.18 -8.73 15.07
N GLY A 298 14.34 -7.83 16.04
CA GLY A 298 15.01 -6.53 15.88
C GLY A 298 14.14 -5.40 15.33
N THR A 299 12.85 -5.63 15.07
CA THR A 299 11.87 -4.53 14.89
C THR A 299 11.74 -3.71 16.17
N SER A 300 11.65 -2.39 16.04
CA SER A 300 11.59 -1.46 17.17
C SER A 300 10.40 -1.71 18.09
N PRO A 301 10.52 -1.31 19.38
CA PRO A 301 9.38 -1.27 20.29
C PRO A 301 8.20 -0.50 19.70
N GLN A 302 7.01 -0.81 20.20
CA GLN A 302 5.78 -0.07 19.90
C GLN A 302 6.01 1.43 20.08
N ALA A 303 5.58 2.22 19.09
CA ALA A 303 5.65 3.68 19.15
C ALA A 303 4.58 4.24 20.08
N LYS A 304 4.80 5.45 20.59
CA LYS A 304 3.78 6.17 21.35
C LYS A 304 2.67 6.65 20.41
N GLY A 305 3.08 7.18 19.26
CA GLY A 305 2.18 7.67 18.23
C GLY A 305 1.65 6.60 17.26
N PRO A 306 0.85 7.01 16.25
CA PRO A 306 -0.06 6.13 15.49
C PRO A 306 0.59 5.23 14.44
N ILE A 307 1.90 5.04 14.44
CA ILE A 307 2.61 4.26 13.41
C ILE A 307 2.62 2.74 13.67
N ASN A 308 1.82 2.23 14.62
CA ASN A 308 1.80 0.82 14.96
C ASN A 308 0.90 0.00 14.02
N HIS A 309 1.24 -1.28 13.80
CA HIS A 309 0.49 -2.18 12.92
C HIS A 309 0.23 -3.54 13.56
N CYS A 310 -1.03 -3.99 13.62
CA CYS A 310 -1.44 -5.31 14.12
C CYS A 310 -1.11 -6.47 13.16
N GLY A 311 0.16 -6.58 12.75
CA GLY A 311 0.60 -7.50 11.71
C GLY A 311 0.70 -8.96 12.15
N ASP A 312 0.80 -9.22 13.45
CA ASP A 312 0.99 -10.57 13.98
C ASP A 312 -0.28 -11.43 13.97
N TYR A 313 -1.47 -10.82 13.95
CA TYR A 313 -2.71 -11.57 14.06
C TYR A 313 -2.87 -12.61 12.95
N SER A 314 -3.50 -13.74 13.30
CA SER A 314 -3.70 -14.86 12.37
C SER A 314 -2.41 -15.28 11.64
N ASP A 315 -1.29 -15.32 12.37
CA ASP A 315 0.06 -15.61 11.85
C ASP A 315 0.48 -14.74 10.66
N GLY A 316 0.01 -13.49 10.63
CA GLY A 316 0.31 -12.55 9.56
C GLY A 316 -0.28 -12.92 8.21
N VAL A 317 -1.36 -13.71 8.13
CA VAL A 317 -2.00 -14.07 6.85
C VAL A 317 -2.30 -12.84 5.99
N PHE A 318 -2.78 -11.75 6.59
CA PHE A 318 -2.98 -10.48 5.90
C PHE A 318 -1.65 -9.88 5.42
N LEU A 319 -0.65 -9.80 6.30
CA LEU A 319 0.67 -9.25 5.99
C LEU A 319 1.38 -10.05 4.88
N LYS A 320 1.29 -11.38 4.88
CA LYS A 320 1.83 -12.25 3.81
C LYS A 320 1.29 -11.86 2.45
N LYS A 321 -0.03 -11.64 2.33
CA LYS A 321 -0.68 -11.21 1.09
C LYS A 321 -0.29 -9.79 0.67
N TRP A 322 0.00 -8.92 1.64
CA TRP A 322 0.52 -7.57 1.37
C TRP A 322 1.96 -7.57 0.85
N LEU A 323 2.83 -8.42 1.40
CA LEU A 323 4.25 -8.47 1.03
C LEU A 323 4.52 -9.30 -0.24
N ALA A 324 3.74 -10.35 -0.46
CA ALA A 324 3.91 -11.29 -1.58
C ALA A 324 3.99 -10.68 -2.99
N PRO A 325 3.28 -9.58 -3.33
CA PRO A 325 3.43 -8.92 -4.63
C PRO A 325 4.87 -8.47 -4.93
N ILE A 326 5.69 -8.15 -3.91
CA ILE A 326 7.09 -7.79 -4.10
C ILE A 326 7.89 -8.94 -4.74
N LEU A 327 7.53 -10.18 -4.43
CA LEU A 327 8.18 -11.37 -4.99
C LEU A 327 8.02 -11.46 -6.52
N ARG A 328 7.01 -10.82 -7.11
CA ARG A 328 6.79 -10.81 -8.57
C ARG A 328 7.96 -10.17 -9.33
N ASN A 329 8.71 -9.27 -8.68
CA ASN A 329 9.90 -8.64 -9.28
C ASN A 329 11.00 -9.65 -9.65
N LEU A 330 10.95 -10.87 -9.10
CA LEU A 330 11.87 -11.97 -9.41
C LEU A 330 11.46 -12.77 -10.65
N ALA A 331 10.29 -12.51 -11.24
CA ALA A 331 9.88 -13.18 -12.47
C ALA A 331 10.92 -12.97 -13.59
N GLU A 332 10.99 -13.92 -14.51
CA GLU A 332 11.98 -13.92 -15.61
C GLU A 332 11.85 -12.69 -16.53
N SER A 333 10.63 -12.14 -16.67
CA SER A 333 10.36 -10.95 -17.47
C SER A 333 9.30 -10.04 -16.86
N PRO A 334 9.25 -8.75 -17.24
CA PRO A 334 8.22 -7.80 -16.80
C PRO A 334 6.80 -8.21 -17.21
N GLU A 335 6.63 -8.83 -18.38
CA GLU A 335 5.34 -9.35 -18.83
C GLU A 335 4.88 -10.47 -17.91
N ARG A 336 5.77 -11.41 -17.58
CA ARG A 336 5.44 -12.49 -16.66
C ARG A 336 5.14 -11.99 -15.26
N MET A 337 5.88 -10.99 -14.78
CA MET A 337 5.60 -10.31 -13.51
C MET A 337 4.15 -9.79 -13.43
N ALA A 338 3.62 -9.23 -14.52
CA ALA A 338 2.26 -8.67 -14.57
C ALA A 338 1.14 -9.75 -14.60
N GLU A 339 1.48 -10.99 -14.97
CA GLU A 339 0.54 -12.12 -15.02
C GLU A 339 0.44 -12.88 -13.69
N LEU A 340 1.41 -12.71 -12.79
CA LEU A 340 1.43 -13.43 -11.51
C LEU A 340 0.42 -12.80 -10.54
N ASP A 341 -0.59 -13.56 -10.17
CA ASP A 341 -1.60 -13.18 -9.19
C ASP A 341 -1.25 -13.70 -7.78
N VAL A 342 -1.63 -12.96 -6.73
CA VAL A 342 -1.40 -13.32 -5.32
C VAL A 342 -2.74 -13.60 -4.64
N ASN A 343 -3.08 -14.89 -4.54
CA ASN A 343 -4.23 -15.37 -3.77
C ASN A 343 -3.74 -16.16 -2.54
N GLU A 344 -4.63 -16.89 -1.86
CA GLU A 344 -4.26 -17.65 -0.65
C GLU A 344 -3.16 -18.71 -0.87
N GLY A 345 -2.89 -19.12 -2.12
CA GLY A 345 -1.84 -20.09 -2.45
C GLY A 345 -0.42 -19.63 -2.10
N ILE A 346 -0.21 -18.34 -1.83
CA ILE A 346 1.09 -17.86 -1.35
C ILE A 346 1.35 -18.18 0.12
N ILE A 347 0.31 -18.29 0.94
CA ILE A 347 0.42 -18.43 2.40
C ILE A 347 1.29 -19.62 2.83
N PRO A 348 1.15 -20.85 2.27
CA PRO A 348 1.99 -21.97 2.68
C PRO A 348 3.47 -21.81 2.30
N LEU A 349 3.81 -20.89 1.37
CA LEU A 349 5.20 -20.64 0.95
C LEU A 349 5.91 -19.62 1.85
N ILE A 350 5.21 -19.01 2.81
CA ILE A 350 5.75 -17.96 3.67
C ILE A 350 5.45 -18.29 5.15
N GLU A 351 6.50 -18.49 5.93
CA GLU A 351 6.46 -18.50 7.39
C GLU A 351 6.82 -17.10 7.89
N MET A 352 6.05 -16.56 8.85
CA MET A 352 6.35 -15.28 9.49
C MET A 352 6.62 -15.52 10.97
N ARG A 353 7.73 -14.98 11.47
CA ARG A 353 8.10 -15.03 12.89
C ARG A 353 8.08 -13.63 13.46
N PHE A 354 7.17 -13.40 14.39
CA PHE A 354 6.99 -12.11 15.02
C PHE A 354 7.71 -12.05 16.38
N PRO A 355 8.27 -10.89 16.76
CA PRO A 355 8.74 -10.67 18.11
C PRO A 355 7.56 -10.74 19.11
N PRO A 356 7.83 -10.85 20.43
CA PRO A 356 6.79 -10.79 21.45
C PRO A 356 5.92 -9.52 21.35
N PRO A 357 4.69 -9.52 21.90
CA PRO A 357 3.86 -8.32 21.96
C PRO A 357 4.59 -7.10 22.54
N GLY A 358 4.35 -5.92 21.94
CA GLY A 358 4.97 -4.65 22.33
C GLY A 358 5.99 -4.09 21.32
N THR A 359 5.92 -4.51 20.05
CA THR A 359 6.71 -3.92 18.94
C THR A 359 5.80 -3.19 17.95
N LEU A 360 6.39 -2.50 16.97
CA LEU A 360 5.65 -1.85 15.87
C LEU A 360 4.71 -2.81 15.11
N LEU A 361 5.04 -4.11 15.05
CA LEU A 361 4.25 -5.13 14.34
C LEU A 361 3.38 -5.99 15.27
N THR A 362 3.58 -5.86 16.58
CA THR A 362 2.86 -6.61 17.62
C THR A 362 2.27 -5.69 18.70
N PRO A 363 1.61 -4.58 18.33
CA PRO A 363 1.18 -3.59 19.31
C PRO A 363 0.15 -4.15 20.30
N VAL A 364 0.16 -3.58 21.50
CA VAL A 364 -0.77 -3.95 22.57
C VAL A 364 -1.87 -2.90 22.66
N PHE A 365 -3.13 -3.33 22.64
CA PHE A 365 -4.27 -2.44 22.85
C PHE A 365 -4.09 -1.61 24.14
N PRO A 366 -4.32 -0.28 24.13
CA PRO A 366 -5.01 0.51 23.10
C PRO A 366 -4.05 1.37 22.24
N ALA A 367 -2.92 0.83 21.78
CA ALA A 367 -2.00 1.58 20.93
C ALA A 367 -2.69 2.14 19.67
N PRO A 368 -2.32 3.36 19.25
CA PRO A 368 -2.84 3.98 18.03
C PRO A 368 -2.20 3.36 16.77
N THR A 369 -2.96 3.20 15.70
CA THR A 369 -2.53 2.51 14.46
C THR A 369 -2.82 3.31 13.17
N ASN A 370 -3.30 4.54 13.29
CA ASN A 370 -3.83 5.26 12.15
C ASN A 370 -2.80 5.57 11.04
N ALA A 371 -1.54 5.79 11.41
CA ALA A 371 -0.40 5.98 10.50
C ALA A 371 0.38 4.68 10.23
N ARG A 372 -0.23 3.50 10.45
CA ARG A 372 0.36 2.18 10.13
C ARG A 372 0.88 2.04 8.70
N THR A 373 0.43 2.89 7.77
CA THR A 373 0.92 2.94 6.39
C THR A 373 2.43 3.11 6.34
N PHE A 374 3.02 3.86 7.30
CA PHE A 374 4.46 4.07 7.39
C PHE A 374 5.22 2.79 7.76
N VAL A 375 4.55 1.85 8.44
CA VAL A 375 5.13 0.53 8.77
C VAL A 375 4.84 -0.49 7.68
N ILE A 376 3.57 -0.72 7.34
CA ILE A 376 3.22 -1.78 6.37
C ILE A 376 3.86 -1.55 4.98
N LEU A 377 3.93 -0.31 4.49
CA LEU A 377 4.55 -0.02 3.19
C LEU A 377 6.07 -0.02 3.26
N ARG A 378 6.64 0.32 4.42
CA ARG A 378 8.07 0.22 4.63
C ARG A 378 8.53 -1.22 4.58
N LEU A 379 7.75 -2.16 5.12
CA LEU A 379 8.03 -3.60 4.99
C LEU A 379 8.08 -4.09 3.52
N LEU A 380 7.39 -3.44 2.59
CA LEU A 380 7.55 -3.72 1.15
C LEU A 380 8.97 -3.41 0.69
N GLY A 381 9.49 -2.24 1.10
CA GLY A 381 10.87 -1.82 0.87
C GLY A 381 11.87 -2.73 1.60
N VAL A 382 11.60 -3.10 2.86
CA VAL A 382 12.49 -4.01 3.62
C VAL A 382 12.57 -5.39 2.96
N LEU A 383 11.44 -5.94 2.52
CA LEU A 383 11.43 -7.20 1.77
C LEU A 383 12.16 -7.07 0.45
N ALA A 384 11.95 -5.98 -0.30
CA ALA A 384 12.66 -5.73 -1.54
C ALA A 384 14.17 -5.61 -1.33
N GLY A 385 14.61 -4.92 -0.27
CA GLY A 385 16.01 -4.76 0.10
C GLY A 385 16.67 -6.07 0.50
N VAL A 386 16.07 -6.86 1.40
CA VAL A 386 16.65 -8.16 1.80
C VAL A 386 16.70 -9.14 0.62
N LEU A 387 15.71 -9.11 -0.27
CA LEU A 387 15.75 -9.87 -1.53
C LEU A 387 16.84 -9.35 -2.47
N ALA A 388 17.03 -8.03 -2.58
CA ALA A 388 18.10 -7.44 -3.38
C ALA A 388 19.47 -7.96 -2.91
N LYS A 389 19.69 -8.12 -1.60
CA LYS A 389 20.90 -8.79 -1.09
C LYS A 389 20.98 -10.26 -1.53
N ALA A 390 19.88 -11.01 -1.38
CA ALA A 390 19.82 -12.42 -1.73
C ALA A 390 20.07 -12.72 -3.21
N VAL A 391 19.62 -11.82 -4.11
CA VAL A 391 19.74 -11.99 -5.57
C VAL A 391 20.72 -11.02 -6.23
N ASP A 392 21.69 -10.51 -5.46
CA ASP A 392 22.75 -9.59 -5.90
C ASP A 392 22.26 -8.40 -6.76
N GLY A 393 21.19 -7.75 -6.29
CA GLY A 393 20.66 -6.52 -6.84
C GLY A 393 19.69 -6.71 -7.99
N ARG A 394 19.27 -7.95 -8.30
CA ARG A 394 18.18 -8.24 -9.26
C ARG A 394 16.79 -7.93 -8.67
N MET A 395 16.66 -6.76 -8.06
CA MET A 395 15.44 -6.19 -7.49
C MET A 395 15.44 -4.68 -7.77
N PRO A 396 14.26 -4.04 -7.84
CA PRO A 396 14.19 -2.59 -7.90
C PRO A 396 14.77 -1.93 -6.64
N ALA A 397 15.19 -0.68 -6.79
CA ALA A 397 15.45 0.21 -5.67
C ALA A 397 14.15 0.54 -4.91
N ASP A 398 14.24 1.33 -3.86
CA ASP A 398 13.08 1.71 -3.07
C ASP A 398 12.11 2.60 -3.83
N GLN A 399 10.86 2.57 -3.39
CA GLN A 399 9.79 3.38 -3.95
C GLN A 399 9.09 4.19 -2.88
N GLU A 400 8.25 5.08 -3.37
CA GLU A 400 7.34 5.91 -2.59
C GLU A 400 6.41 5.14 -1.64
N THR A 401 5.97 5.79 -0.56
CA THR A 401 4.94 5.34 0.38
C THR A 401 3.70 6.26 0.33
N ILE A 402 2.54 5.76 0.76
CA ILE A 402 1.29 6.53 0.82
C ILE A 402 1.43 7.71 1.79
N ARG A 403 0.93 8.86 1.36
CA ARG A 403 0.77 10.09 2.15
C ARG A 403 -0.60 10.70 1.89
N TYR A 404 -1.15 11.31 2.93
CA TYR A 404 -2.41 12.02 2.86
C TYR A 404 -2.12 13.49 3.02
N THR A 405 -2.50 14.29 2.04
CA THR A 405 -2.47 15.75 2.16
C THR A 405 -3.87 16.29 1.92
N GLY A 406 -4.19 17.42 2.53
CA GLY A 406 -5.55 17.92 2.45
C GLY A 406 -5.68 19.34 2.93
N VAL A 407 -6.86 19.89 2.66
CA VAL A 407 -7.28 21.17 3.20
C VAL A 407 -8.70 21.06 3.70
N TYR A 408 -8.99 21.75 4.80
CA TYR A 408 -10.33 21.80 5.36
C TYR A 408 -10.63 23.18 5.96
N GLY A 409 -11.92 23.46 6.12
CA GLY A 409 -12.42 24.74 6.60
C GLY A 409 -13.85 24.94 6.16
N ASP A 410 -14.24 26.20 5.95
CA ASP A 410 -15.55 26.55 5.41
C ASP A 410 -15.46 26.95 3.95
N ASP A 411 -16.36 26.44 3.10
CA ASP A 411 -16.43 26.79 1.68
C ASP A 411 -16.90 28.25 1.47
N LEU A 412 -17.02 28.67 0.20
CA LEU A 412 -17.48 30.02 -0.14
C LEU A 412 -18.93 30.32 0.30
N ALA A 413 -19.74 29.28 0.57
CA ALA A 413 -21.09 29.40 1.08
C ALA A 413 -21.18 29.28 2.62
N GLY A 414 -20.05 29.11 3.31
CA GLY A 414 -19.98 28.98 4.77
C GLY A 414 -20.32 27.58 5.28
N ARG A 415 -20.21 26.54 4.45
CA ARG A 415 -20.41 25.14 4.86
C ARG A 415 -19.07 24.47 5.10
N PRO A 416 -18.95 23.59 6.11
CA PRO A 416 -17.71 22.87 6.35
C PRO A 416 -17.38 21.96 5.16
N TYR A 417 -16.10 21.83 4.84
CA TYR A 417 -15.58 20.88 3.87
C TYR A 417 -14.30 20.21 4.39
N LEU A 418 -14.05 19.02 3.88
CA LEU A 418 -12.80 18.30 4.01
C LEU A 418 -12.40 17.83 2.60
N MET A 419 -11.24 18.27 2.13
CA MET A 419 -10.59 17.74 0.94
C MET A 419 -9.36 16.98 1.41
N ARG A 420 -9.27 15.71 1.01
CA ARG A 420 -8.06 14.90 1.15
C ARG A 420 -7.69 14.32 -0.19
N GLU A 421 -6.40 14.14 -0.38
CA GLU A 421 -5.84 13.57 -1.59
C GLU A 421 -4.62 12.72 -1.22
N VAL A 422 -4.59 11.53 -1.83
CA VAL A 422 -3.40 10.69 -1.85
C VAL A 422 -2.60 11.06 -3.09
N LEU A 423 -1.41 11.61 -2.88
CA LEU A 423 -0.46 11.88 -3.97
C LEU A 423 0.64 10.84 -3.91
N GLY A 424 0.74 10.05 -4.97
CA GLY A 424 1.81 9.07 -5.15
C GLY A 424 3.20 9.70 -5.32
N GLY A 425 4.14 8.95 -5.88
CA GLY A 425 5.46 9.47 -6.22
C GLY A 425 6.30 8.49 -7.01
N GLY A 426 7.62 8.60 -6.94
CA GLY A 426 8.49 7.82 -7.80
C GLY A 426 8.60 6.35 -7.43
N SER A 427 8.53 5.45 -8.41
CA SER A 427 8.93 4.06 -8.21
C SER A 427 10.46 3.91 -8.19
N GLY A 428 10.99 2.85 -7.60
CA GLY A 428 12.43 2.56 -7.66
C GLY A 428 12.92 2.29 -9.08
N GLY A 429 14.15 2.69 -9.37
CA GLY A 429 14.89 2.27 -10.55
C GLY A 429 14.97 0.75 -10.57
N ARG A 430 14.71 0.14 -11.73
CA ARG A 430 14.75 -1.32 -11.91
C ARG A 430 16.10 -1.69 -12.52
N TYR A 431 16.58 -2.90 -12.26
CA TYR A 431 17.84 -3.40 -12.85
C TYR A 431 17.84 -3.50 -14.38
N TYR A 432 16.68 -3.28 -15.02
CA TYR A 432 16.48 -3.32 -16.47
C TYR A 432 15.81 -2.06 -17.06
N ALA A 433 15.36 -1.10 -16.24
CA ALA A 433 14.63 0.07 -16.71
C ALA A 433 14.56 1.17 -15.64
N ASP A 434 14.37 2.42 -16.04
CA ASP A 434 14.05 3.52 -15.11
C ASP A 434 12.79 3.21 -14.29
N GLY A 435 12.67 3.82 -13.12
CA GLY A 435 11.43 3.83 -12.36
C GLY A 435 10.34 4.61 -13.08
N GLU A 436 9.10 4.19 -12.88
CA GLU A 436 7.92 4.91 -13.33
C GLU A 436 7.75 6.18 -12.47
N ASP A 437 7.49 7.30 -13.13
CA ASP A 437 7.25 8.57 -12.45
C ASP A 437 5.81 8.60 -11.91
N THR A 438 5.61 9.14 -10.71
CA THR A 438 4.28 9.43 -10.13
C THR A 438 3.31 8.22 -10.06
N ILE A 439 3.79 7.07 -9.59
CA ILE A 439 2.98 5.88 -9.34
C ILE A 439 2.18 5.99 -8.04
N HIS A 440 1.10 5.21 -7.95
CA HIS A 440 0.40 4.93 -6.71
C HIS A 440 0.61 3.46 -6.35
N VAL A 441 1.12 3.18 -5.14
CA VAL A 441 1.38 1.80 -4.69
C VAL A 441 0.09 0.99 -4.51
N VAL A 442 -1.02 1.67 -4.25
CA VAL A 442 -2.36 1.08 -4.19
C VAL A 442 -2.88 0.93 -5.63
N PRO A 443 -3.11 -0.31 -6.15
CA PRO A 443 -3.50 -0.56 -7.54
C PRO A 443 -4.71 0.27 -7.94
N ASP A 444 -4.76 0.84 -9.14
CA ASP A 444 -5.91 1.65 -9.61
C ASP A 444 -6.26 2.90 -8.78
N SER A 445 -5.50 3.25 -7.73
CA SER A 445 -5.65 4.53 -7.04
C SER A 445 -5.25 5.68 -7.96
N ARG A 446 -5.92 6.83 -7.80
CA ARG A 446 -5.77 8.00 -8.67
C ARG A 446 -5.66 9.28 -7.85
N ASN A 447 -4.95 10.27 -8.38
CA ASN A 447 -5.02 11.63 -7.87
C ASN A 447 -6.37 12.28 -8.24
N LEU A 448 -6.70 13.39 -7.58
CA LEU A 448 -7.96 14.07 -7.84
C LEU A 448 -7.84 15.00 -9.05
N PRO A 449 -8.80 14.98 -10.01
CA PRO A 449 -8.79 15.91 -11.13
C PRO A 449 -8.86 17.38 -10.68
N SER A 450 -7.99 18.23 -11.20
CA SER A 450 -7.93 19.65 -10.81
C SER A 450 -9.27 20.36 -10.98
N GLU A 451 -9.91 20.23 -12.15
CA GLU A 451 -11.21 20.86 -12.44
C GLU A 451 -12.31 20.42 -11.45
N PHE A 452 -12.30 19.16 -11.04
CA PHE A 452 -13.23 18.66 -10.03
C PHE A 452 -12.99 19.31 -8.68
N THR A 453 -11.72 19.36 -8.24
CA THR A 453 -11.38 19.93 -6.93
C THR A 453 -11.64 21.44 -6.85
N GLU A 454 -11.33 22.20 -7.90
CA GLU A 454 -11.59 23.64 -7.97
C GLU A 454 -13.08 23.99 -8.01
N ALA A 455 -13.91 23.11 -8.58
CA ALA A 455 -15.36 23.30 -8.59
C ALA A 455 -16.00 23.04 -7.22
N ARG A 456 -15.34 22.27 -6.35
CA ARG A 456 -15.89 21.80 -5.08
C ARG A 456 -15.33 22.51 -3.86
N PHE A 457 -14.06 22.91 -3.90
CA PHE A 457 -13.33 23.43 -2.74
C PHE A 457 -12.79 24.84 -3.00
N PRO A 458 -12.63 25.67 -1.96
CA PRO A 458 -12.26 27.09 -2.11
C PRO A 458 -10.75 27.28 -2.35
N PHE A 459 -10.21 26.67 -3.41
CA PHE A 459 -8.82 26.84 -3.83
C PHE A 459 -8.69 26.78 -5.36
N ARG A 460 -7.49 27.08 -5.87
CA ARG A 460 -7.10 26.86 -7.27
C ARG A 460 -5.82 26.04 -7.35
N VAL A 461 -5.73 25.13 -8.30
CA VAL A 461 -4.50 24.38 -8.60
C VAL A 461 -3.71 25.18 -9.63
N GLU A 462 -2.60 25.78 -9.20
CA GLU A 462 -1.76 26.62 -10.08
C GLU A 462 -0.75 25.81 -10.90
N ALA A 463 -0.32 24.66 -10.36
CA ALA A 463 0.59 23.74 -11.02
C ALA A 463 0.31 22.31 -10.58
N LEU A 464 0.45 21.38 -11.55
CA LEU A 464 0.55 19.95 -11.33
C LEU A 464 1.56 19.40 -12.35
N SER A 465 2.75 19.03 -11.90
CA SER A 465 3.86 18.58 -12.75
C SER A 465 4.69 17.50 -12.07
N LEU A 466 5.69 16.97 -12.78
CA LEU A 466 6.74 16.17 -12.15
C LEU A 466 7.65 17.08 -11.32
N ALA A 467 8.04 16.64 -10.13
CA ALA A 467 9.05 17.27 -9.31
C ALA A 467 10.44 16.97 -9.91
N MET A 468 10.96 17.87 -10.74
CA MET A 468 12.26 17.73 -11.38
C MET A 468 13.37 17.40 -10.36
N ASP A 469 14.29 16.53 -10.75
CA ASP A 469 15.43 16.06 -9.91
C ASP A 469 15.03 15.31 -8.63
N SER A 470 13.75 14.92 -8.47
CA SER A 470 13.32 14.16 -7.29
C SER A 470 13.73 12.69 -7.32
N GLY A 471 13.81 12.08 -8.50
CA GLY A 471 14.20 10.68 -8.67
C GLY A 471 15.69 10.46 -8.39
N GLY A 472 16.01 9.41 -7.64
CA GLY A 472 17.38 9.04 -7.33
C GLY A 472 18.18 8.71 -8.60
N ALA A 473 19.37 9.31 -8.71
CA ALA A 473 20.22 9.08 -9.86
C ALA A 473 20.73 7.62 -9.86
N GLY A 474 20.80 7.01 -11.04
CA GLY A 474 21.36 5.67 -11.22
C GLY A 474 21.61 5.39 -12.69
N GLN A 475 22.21 4.24 -13.01
CA GLN A 475 22.21 3.73 -14.38
C GLN A 475 20.78 3.73 -14.90
N PHE A 476 19.87 3.24 -14.05
CA PHE A 476 18.43 3.41 -14.17
C PHE A 476 17.94 4.33 -13.05
N ARG A 477 17.34 5.46 -13.44
CA ARG A 477 16.89 6.51 -12.52
C ARG A 477 15.65 6.05 -11.77
N GLY A 478 15.50 6.42 -10.50
CA GLY A 478 14.22 6.28 -9.80
C GLY A 478 13.17 7.24 -10.35
N GLY A 479 11.90 6.87 -10.34
CA GLY A 479 10.79 7.72 -10.79
C GLY A 479 10.76 9.08 -10.07
N LEU A 480 10.22 10.10 -10.73
CA LEU A 480 9.97 11.41 -10.13
C LEU A 480 8.69 11.41 -9.30
N GLY A 481 8.65 12.25 -8.27
CA GLY A 481 7.43 12.61 -7.56
C GLY A 481 6.60 13.68 -8.27
N TYR A 482 5.49 14.05 -7.67
CA TYR A 482 4.63 15.17 -8.04
C TYR A 482 5.16 16.49 -7.49
N GLU A 483 4.89 17.57 -8.22
CA GLU A 483 4.90 18.94 -7.72
C GLU A 483 3.52 19.55 -7.95
N LYS A 484 2.82 19.87 -6.85
CA LYS A 484 1.46 20.42 -6.86
C LYS A 484 1.39 21.72 -6.08
N HIS A 485 0.82 22.76 -6.69
CA HIS A 485 0.68 24.08 -6.07
C HIS A 485 -0.81 24.41 -5.92
N ILE A 486 -1.25 24.70 -4.71
CA ILE A 486 -2.65 25.00 -4.37
C ILE A 486 -2.71 26.40 -3.77
N ARG A 487 -3.37 27.35 -4.47
CA ARG A 487 -3.67 28.67 -3.93
C ARG A 487 -5.00 28.66 -3.19
N MET A 488 -4.98 28.94 -1.90
CA MET A 488 -6.21 29.05 -1.10
C MET A 488 -6.99 30.32 -1.49
N LEU A 489 -8.30 30.21 -1.70
CA LEU A 489 -9.18 31.36 -1.98
C LEU A 489 -9.88 31.89 -0.72
N LYS A 490 -9.81 31.14 0.37
CA LYS A 490 -10.36 31.47 1.68
C LYS A 490 -9.46 30.87 2.74
N ASP A 491 -9.43 31.50 3.91
CA ASP A 491 -8.71 30.99 5.07
C ASP A 491 -9.16 29.56 5.39
N GLY A 492 -8.20 28.71 5.72
CA GLY A 492 -8.44 27.32 6.04
C GLY A 492 -7.24 26.71 6.76
N HIS A 493 -7.20 25.38 6.78
CA HIS A 493 -6.12 24.63 7.40
C HIS A 493 -5.63 23.59 6.41
N PHE A 494 -4.32 23.44 6.35
CA PHE A 494 -3.63 22.36 5.67
C PHE A 494 -3.40 21.21 6.66
N MET A 495 -3.52 19.99 6.16
CA MET A 495 -3.17 18.78 6.88
C MET A 495 -2.25 17.90 6.04
N SER A 496 -1.34 17.21 6.72
CA SER A 496 -0.41 16.25 6.17
C SER A 496 -0.23 15.10 7.14
N ILE A 497 -0.44 13.87 6.65
CA ILE A 497 0.01 12.64 7.29
C ILE A 497 0.95 11.98 6.29
N ALA A 498 2.24 12.31 6.40
CA ALA A 498 3.28 11.84 5.49
C ALA A 498 4.52 11.37 6.24
N ASP A 499 5.25 10.47 5.59
CA ASP A 499 6.58 9.97 5.96
C ASP A 499 7.56 10.33 4.83
N ARG A 500 8.84 9.98 4.99
CA ARG A 500 9.92 10.24 4.02
C ARG A 500 10.22 11.72 3.80
N SER A 501 10.01 12.53 4.82
CA SER A 501 10.38 13.94 4.88
C SER A 501 11.82 14.17 5.36
N ILE A 502 12.40 13.20 6.07
CA ILE A 502 13.80 13.18 6.51
C ILE A 502 14.56 12.12 5.71
N LEU A 503 14.11 10.86 5.78
CA LEU A 503 14.63 9.71 5.06
C LEU A 503 14.09 9.68 3.63
N ALA A 504 14.97 9.45 2.67
CA ALA A 504 14.58 9.30 1.26
C ALA A 504 14.35 7.83 0.88
N CYS A 505 13.70 7.59 -0.26
CA CYS A 505 13.70 6.28 -0.92
C CYS A 505 15.15 5.89 -1.26
N TRP A 506 15.63 4.76 -0.74
CA TRP A 506 17.03 4.34 -0.89
C TRP A 506 17.36 3.86 -2.30
N GLY A 507 18.57 4.15 -2.76
CA GLY A 507 19.15 3.60 -3.98
C GLY A 507 19.88 2.26 -3.73
N VAL A 508 20.17 1.50 -4.79
CA VAL A 508 20.80 0.18 -4.68
C VAL A 508 21.82 -0.10 -5.77
N LYS A 509 22.82 -0.95 -5.48
CA LYS A 509 23.92 -1.31 -6.41
C LYS A 509 24.64 -0.09 -6.99
N GLY A 510 24.85 0.93 -6.15
CA GLY A 510 25.46 2.20 -6.55
C GLY A 510 24.49 3.24 -7.12
N GLY A 511 23.18 2.96 -7.16
CA GLY A 511 22.19 4.01 -7.35
C GLY A 511 22.05 4.87 -6.09
N LEU A 512 21.69 6.14 -6.26
CA LEU A 512 21.54 7.12 -5.18
C LEU A 512 20.10 7.19 -4.69
N ALA A 513 19.91 7.60 -3.44
CA ALA A 513 18.58 7.87 -2.90
C ALA A 513 17.85 8.99 -3.67
N GLY A 514 16.52 8.94 -3.65
CA GLY A 514 15.65 10.00 -4.15
C GLY A 514 15.67 11.25 -3.27
N LYS A 515 14.81 12.22 -3.60
CA LYS A 515 14.52 13.38 -2.74
C LYS A 515 13.38 13.07 -1.77
N PRO A 516 13.43 13.62 -0.54
CA PRO A 516 12.36 13.46 0.44
C PRO A 516 11.10 14.26 0.05
N PHE A 517 10.00 13.96 0.75
CA PHE A 517 8.76 14.72 0.76
C PHE A 517 8.96 16.11 1.38
N GLU A 518 8.35 17.12 0.79
CA GLU A 518 8.41 18.49 1.33
C GLU A 518 7.08 19.22 1.08
N VAL A 519 6.64 19.97 2.09
CA VAL A 519 5.55 20.95 1.95
C VAL A 519 6.06 22.34 2.33
N THR A 520 5.74 23.32 1.50
CA THR A 520 6.01 24.74 1.78
C THR A 520 4.70 25.53 1.66
N ILE A 521 4.38 26.36 2.65
CA ILE A 521 3.29 27.34 2.56
C ILE A 521 3.86 28.70 2.22
N ASP A 522 3.13 29.43 1.36
CA ASP A 522 3.50 30.72 0.80
C ASP A 522 4.85 30.69 0.07
N ALA A 523 5.08 29.63 -0.72
CA ALA A 523 6.32 29.45 -1.48
C ALA A 523 6.59 30.64 -2.42
N GLY A 524 7.74 31.30 -2.23
CA GLY A 524 8.16 32.52 -2.91
C GLY A 524 7.52 33.80 -2.38
N GLY A 525 6.68 33.71 -1.33
CA GLY A 525 5.96 34.81 -0.71
C GLY A 525 6.61 35.31 0.59
N PRO A 526 6.07 36.38 1.18
CA PRO A 526 6.61 36.99 2.40
C PRO A 526 6.47 36.13 3.66
N ASN A 527 5.59 35.12 3.66
CA ASN A 527 5.33 34.23 4.79
C ASN A 527 5.83 32.79 4.54
N GLU A 528 6.78 32.61 3.62
CA GLU A 528 7.30 31.29 3.24
C GLU A 528 7.75 30.49 4.47
N ARG A 529 7.23 29.27 4.61
CA ARG A 529 7.65 28.33 5.66
C ARG A 529 7.50 26.88 5.22
N ILE A 530 8.41 26.05 5.70
CA ILE A 530 8.32 24.59 5.58
C ILE A 530 7.37 24.08 6.65
N VAL A 531 6.49 23.16 6.26
CA VAL A 531 5.52 22.52 7.17
C VAL A 531 6.04 21.13 7.53
N ASP A 532 5.80 20.71 8.76
CA ASP A 532 6.03 19.33 9.18
C ASP A 532 5.23 18.35 8.30
N ALA A 533 5.80 17.18 8.04
CA ALA A 533 5.13 16.12 7.31
C ALA A 533 3.94 15.54 8.09
N LEU A 534 3.95 15.70 9.41
CA LEU A 534 2.86 15.37 10.33
C LEU A 534 2.25 16.66 10.88
N ALA A 535 1.15 17.10 10.26
CA ALA A 535 0.45 18.33 10.63
C ALA A 535 -1.06 18.13 10.49
N ASP A 536 -1.82 18.36 11.56
CA ASP A 536 -3.27 18.14 11.54
C ASP A 536 -4.07 19.40 11.16
N ALA A 537 -3.50 20.59 11.35
CA ALA A 537 -4.25 21.86 11.33
C ALA A 537 -3.37 23.09 11.05
N GLU A 538 -2.41 23.00 10.11
CA GLU A 538 -1.53 24.13 9.79
C GLU A 538 -2.34 25.28 9.16
N PRO A 539 -2.40 26.49 9.75
CA PRO A 539 -3.24 27.57 9.22
C PRO A 539 -2.75 28.07 7.85
N VAL A 540 -3.66 28.29 6.90
CA VAL A 540 -3.33 28.86 5.59
C VAL A 540 -4.26 30.03 5.31
N ALA A 541 -3.68 31.20 5.06
CA ALA A 541 -4.45 32.40 4.75
C ALA A 541 -4.90 32.42 3.28
N ALA A 542 -6.02 33.08 3.01
CA ALA A 542 -6.46 33.32 1.64
C ALA A 542 -5.37 34.04 0.83
N GLY A 543 -5.07 33.50 -0.35
CA GLY A 543 -4.03 34.00 -1.25
C GLY A 543 -2.68 33.29 -1.12
N GLU A 544 -2.40 32.61 0.00
CA GLU A 544 -1.17 31.83 0.15
C GLU A 544 -1.20 30.56 -0.73
N VAL A 545 -0.01 30.12 -1.17
CA VAL A 545 0.18 28.92 -2.00
C VAL A 545 0.79 27.82 -1.17
N ILE A 546 0.15 26.66 -1.16
CA ILE A 546 0.69 25.41 -0.61
C ILE A 546 1.40 24.69 -1.76
N ARG A 547 2.73 24.55 -1.66
CA ARG A 547 3.54 23.74 -2.58
C ARG A 547 3.82 22.39 -1.94
N ILE A 548 3.38 21.33 -2.59
CA ILE A 548 3.60 19.94 -2.19
C ILE A 548 4.55 19.30 -3.19
N ARG A 549 5.68 18.77 -2.72
CA ARG A 549 6.62 17.96 -3.51
C ARG A 549 6.68 16.56 -2.95
N THR A 550 6.29 15.58 -3.74
CA THR A 550 6.33 14.18 -3.33
C THR A 550 7.68 13.54 -3.62
N THR A 551 7.97 12.43 -2.92
CA THR A 551 9.26 11.75 -3.01
C THR A 551 9.51 11.21 -4.41
N GLY A 552 10.77 11.24 -4.85
CA GLY A 552 11.21 10.37 -5.94
C GLY A 552 11.64 9.00 -5.41
N GLY A 553 11.63 8.00 -6.30
CA GLY A 553 12.12 6.66 -5.98
C GLY A 553 13.65 6.63 -5.97
N GLY A 554 14.25 5.57 -5.41
CA GLY A 554 15.69 5.39 -5.43
C GLY A 554 16.22 5.01 -6.82
N GLY A 555 17.48 5.34 -7.11
CA GLY A 555 18.17 4.92 -8.32
C GLY A 555 18.69 3.49 -8.23
N TRP A 556 18.90 2.85 -9.38
CA TRP A 556 19.55 1.56 -9.49
C TRP A 556 20.82 1.66 -10.34
N GLY A 557 21.92 1.07 -9.86
CA GLY A 557 23.20 1.06 -10.58
C GLY A 557 23.92 2.42 -10.53
N ASN A 558 25.21 2.43 -10.84
CA ASN A 558 26.01 3.65 -10.82
C ASN A 558 25.50 4.69 -11.86
N PRO A 559 25.18 5.94 -11.45
CA PRO A 559 24.76 7.01 -12.36
C PRO A 559 25.73 7.27 -13.54
N LEU A 560 27.03 7.05 -13.33
CA LEU A 560 28.05 7.27 -14.36
C LEU A 560 28.00 6.22 -15.49
N ASP A 561 27.29 5.11 -15.28
CA ASP A 561 27.05 4.06 -16.29
C ASP A 561 25.79 4.33 -17.14
N ARG A 562 24.99 5.35 -16.79
CA ARG A 562 23.83 5.75 -17.60
C ARG A 562 24.28 6.23 -18.98
N GLU A 563 23.53 5.84 -20.01
CA GLU A 563 23.80 6.25 -21.39
C GLU A 563 23.60 7.79 -21.54
N PRO A 564 24.59 8.56 -22.05
CA PRO A 564 24.50 10.03 -22.09
C PRO A 564 23.32 10.59 -22.89
N GLY A 565 22.93 9.96 -24.01
CA GLY A 565 21.75 10.34 -24.78
C GLY A 565 20.44 10.21 -24.00
N SER A 566 20.35 9.25 -23.09
CA SER A 566 19.23 9.08 -22.17
C SER A 566 19.17 10.21 -21.15
N VAL A 567 20.33 10.70 -20.67
CA VAL A 567 20.41 11.90 -19.82
C VAL A 567 19.98 13.16 -20.60
N VAL A 568 20.43 13.32 -21.85
CA VAL A 568 19.98 14.44 -22.71
C VAL A 568 18.46 14.41 -22.89
N ARG A 569 17.88 13.22 -23.12
CA ARG A 569 16.43 13.03 -23.21
C ARG A 569 15.71 13.39 -21.91
N ASP A 570 16.25 12.99 -20.76
CA ASP A 570 15.68 13.33 -19.46
C ASP A 570 15.69 14.86 -19.22
N VAL A 571 16.73 15.56 -19.68
CA VAL A 571 16.81 17.03 -19.63
C VAL A 571 15.81 17.68 -20.58
N GLN A 572 15.67 17.15 -21.79
CA GLN A 572 14.66 17.61 -22.76
C GLN A 572 13.25 17.48 -22.16
N TRP A 573 12.98 16.38 -21.46
CA TRP A 573 11.70 16.10 -20.80
C TRP A 573 11.52 16.76 -19.43
N ARG A 574 12.48 17.58 -18.98
CA ARG A 574 12.41 18.27 -17.68
C ARG A 574 12.31 17.32 -16.49
N LYS A 575 12.89 16.12 -16.62
CA LYS A 575 13.01 15.16 -15.51
C LYS A 575 14.31 15.39 -14.74
N VAL A 576 15.37 15.71 -15.46
CA VAL A 576 16.70 16.03 -14.94
C VAL A 576 17.04 17.47 -15.33
N SER A 577 17.57 18.27 -14.41
CA SER A 577 18.06 19.62 -14.72
C SER A 577 19.42 19.58 -15.44
N PRO A 578 19.80 20.63 -16.20
CA PRO A 578 21.15 20.75 -16.76
C PRO A 578 22.25 20.62 -15.69
N GLU A 579 21.99 21.13 -14.49
CA GLU A 579 22.87 21.05 -13.35
C GLU A 579 23.01 19.59 -12.87
N ALA A 580 21.90 18.86 -12.71
CA ALA A 580 21.91 17.46 -12.30
C ALA A 580 22.53 16.54 -13.36
N ALA A 581 22.35 16.83 -14.66
CA ALA A 581 23.00 16.09 -15.75
C ALA A 581 24.53 16.06 -15.59
N LEU A 582 25.13 17.19 -15.23
CA LEU A 582 26.55 17.27 -14.93
C LEU A 582 26.87 16.74 -13.53
N ALA A 583 26.11 17.12 -12.51
CA ALA A 583 26.41 16.82 -11.11
C ALA A 583 26.34 15.31 -10.82
N ASP A 584 25.29 14.64 -11.28
CA ASP A 584 25.00 13.26 -10.90
C ASP A 584 25.50 12.27 -11.96
N TYR A 585 25.29 12.58 -13.25
CA TYR A 585 25.60 11.66 -14.35
C TYR A 585 26.94 11.94 -15.07
N GLY A 586 27.56 13.08 -14.77
CA GLY A 586 28.80 13.52 -15.40
C GLY A 586 28.67 13.84 -16.89
N VAL A 587 27.46 14.12 -17.37
CA VAL A 587 27.18 14.43 -18.78
C VAL A 587 27.36 15.93 -19.02
N VAL A 588 28.21 16.27 -19.98
CA VAL A 588 28.46 17.66 -20.37
C VAL A 588 27.54 18.01 -21.53
N LEU A 589 26.50 18.80 -21.25
CA LEU A 589 25.50 19.20 -22.24
C LEU A 589 26.05 20.22 -23.23
N THR A 590 25.53 20.19 -24.46
CA THR A 590 25.79 21.17 -25.51
C THR A 590 24.47 21.65 -26.13
N GLY A 591 24.48 22.83 -26.75
CA GLY A 591 23.27 23.42 -27.35
C GLY A 591 22.27 23.94 -26.31
N SER A 592 21.02 24.12 -26.73
CA SER A 592 19.92 24.61 -25.89
C SER A 592 18.67 23.75 -26.08
N ARG A 593 17.91 23.56 -25.00
CA ARG A 593 16.59 22.93 -25.04
C ARG A 593 15.59 23.77 -25.83
N ASP A 594 15.68 25.10 -25.73
CA ASP A 594 14.70 26.02 -26.33
C ASP A 594 14.85 26.11 -27.85
N ASP A 595 16.01 25.74 -28.39
CA ASP A 595 16.31 25.71 -29.83
C ASP A 595 16.25 24.28 -30.43
N ASP A 596 15.82 23.28 -29.65
CA ASP A 596 15.82 21.85 -30.01
C ASP A 596 17.19 21.33 -30.51
N THR A 597 18.29 21.91 -30.02
CA THR A 597 19.67 21.51 -30.36
C THR A 597 20.39 20.81 -29.20
N LEU A 598 19.67 20.42 -28.15
CA LEU A 598 20.28 19.86 -26.96
C LEU A 598 20.99 18.53 -27.28
N GLY A 599 22.26 18.46 -26.90
CA GLY A 599 23.12 17.29 -27.09
C GLY A 599 24.11 17.14 -25.94
N PHE A 600 25.14 16.33 -26.15
CA PHE A 600 26.25 16.19 -25.20
C PHE A 600 27.60 16.19 -25.93
N ASP A 601 28.63 16.62 -25.22
CA ASP A 601 30.03 16.49 -25.66
C ASP A 601 30.57 15.14 -25.18
N ALA A 602 30.88 14.24 -26.13
CA ALA A 602 31.34 12.89 -25.82
C ALA A 602 32.72 12.88 -25.13
N GLU A 603 33.67 13.71 -25.58
CA GLU A 603 35.01 13.75 -25.02
C GLU A 603 35.00 14.37 -23.62
N ALA A 604 34.28 15.48 -23.45
CA ALA A 604 34.17 16.15 -22.16
C ALA A 604 33.40 15.29 -21.15
N THR A 605 32.35 14.58 -21.58
CA THR A 605 31.61 13.62 -20.74
C THR A 605 32.50 12.46 -20.30
N ALA A 606 33.27 11.86 -21.23
CA ALA A 606 34.19 10.79 -20.90
C ALA A 606 35.26 11.25 -19.89
N ALA A 607 35.89 12.39 -20.14
CA ALA A 607 36.87 12.99 -19.22
C ALA A 607 36.25 13.27 -17.83
N LYS A 608 35.02 13.80 -17.80
CA LYS A 608 34.31 14.07 -16.56
C LYS A 608 34.02 12.80 -15.76
N ARG A 609 33.51 11.76 -16.42
CA ARG A 609 33.23 10.45 -15.79
C ARG A 609 34.50 9.78 -15.28
N SER A 610 35.59 9.78 -16.05
CA SER A 610 36.87 9.20 -15.62
C SER A 610 37.52 9.95 -14.44
N SER A 611 37.20 11.24 -14.25
CA SER A 611 37.69 12.02 -13.11
C SER A 611 36.92 11.76 -11.81
N ARG A 612 35.81 11.03 -11.88
CA ARG A 612 34.94 10.73 -10.73
C ARG A 612 35.11 9.27 -10.31
N HIS A 613 34.99 9.06 -9.01
CA HIS A 613 34.78 7.73 -8.46
C HIS A 613 33.27 7.52 -8.36
N GLY A 614 32.80 6.31 -8.65
CA GLY A 614 31.40 5.96 -8.40
C GLY A 614 31.02 6.11 -6.92
N PRO A 615 29.73 6.08 -6.59
CA PRO A 615 29.26 6.12 -5.21
C PRO A 615 29.87 4.99 -4.35
N ALA A 616 29.81 5.19 -3.03
CA ALA A 616 30.51 4.41 -2.01
C ALA A 616 30.26 2.88 -2.09
N GLU A 617 31.11 2.10 -1.41
CA GLU A 617 31.05 0.63 -1.33
C GLU A 617 29.72 0.03 -0.81
N ALA A 618 28.85 0.85 -0.20
CA ALA A 618 27.60 0.36 0.38
C ALA A 618 26.63 -0.14 -0.70
N PHE A 619 25.96 -1.26 -0.42
CA PHE A 619 25.01 -1.87 -1.35
C PHE A 619 23.75 -0.99 -1.50
N PHE A 620 23.39 -0.25 -0.45
CA PHE A 620 22.27 0.68 -0.40
C PHE A 620 22.73 2.10 -0.07
N ASP A 621 22.18 3.08 -0.79
CA ASP A 621 22.35 4.51 -0.49
C ASP A 621 21.06 5.03 0.16
N ARG A 622 21.11 5.39 1.45
CA ARG A 622 19.94 5.88 2.21
C ARG A 622 19.73 7.39 2.12
N GLY A 623 20.59 8.09 1.38
CA GLY A 623 20.58 9.54 1.30
C GLY A 623 21.03 10.24 2.59
N PRO A 624 21.11 11.58 2.56
CA PRO A 624 21.70 12.38 3.63
C PRO A 624 20.87 12.40 4.93
N GLY A 625 19.56 12.22 4.86
CA GLY A 625 18.69 12.25 6.04
C GLY A 625 18.85 11.06 6.98
N TYR A 626 19.39 9.93 6.51
CA TYR A 626 19.75 8.85 7.42
C TYR A 626 20.84 9.28 8.40
N ALA A 627 21.86 10.00 7.92
CA ALA A 627 22.96 10.46 8.77
C ALA A 627 22.51 11.45 9.85
N THR A 628 21.44 12.21 9.63
CA THR A 628 20.92 13.15 10.63
C THR A 628 20.30 12.42 11.82
N LEU A 629 19.64 11.29 11.59
CA LEU A 629 19.02 10.48 12.65
C LEU A 629 19.97 9.41 13.22
N ALA A 630 20.97 8.98 12.44
CA ALA A 630 21.94 7.94 12.82
C ALA A 630 23.22 8.48 13.47
N GLY A 631 23.19 9.69 14.04
CA GLY A 631 24.35 10.28 14.73
C GLY A 631 25.56 10.53 13.82
N GLY A 632 25.33 10.81 12.54
CA GLY A 632 26.36 11.07 11.52
C GLY A 632 26.84 9.84 10.74
N ALA A 633 26.31 8.63 11.02
CA ALA A 633 26.63 7.44 10.24
C ALA A 633 26.06 7.53 8.82
N ALA A 634 26.87 7.22 7.80
CA ALA A 634 26.45 7.31 6.40
C ALA A 634 25.62 6.11 5.92
N HIS A 635 25.69 4.97 6.62
CA HIS A 635 24.95 3.74 6.30
C HIS A 635 24.71 2.91 7.56
N ALA A 636 23.73 2.00 7.51
CA ALA A 636 23.50 1.00 8.55
C ALA A 636 24.46 -0.18 8.36
N ALA A 637 24.74 -0.93 9.43
CA ALA A 637 25.65 -2.08 9.36
C ALA A 637 25.15 -3.19 8.41
N VAL A 638 23.84 -3.27 8.16
CA VAL A 638 23.24 -4.24 7.23
C VAL A 638 23.31 -3.82 5.76
N ASP A 639 23.79 -2.60 5.47
CA ASP A 639 23.89 -2.07 4.10
C ASP A 639 25.17 -2.49 3.37
N VAL A 640 26.14 -3.01 4.10
CA VAL A 640 27.31 -3.67 3.52
C VAL A 640 26.97 -5.13 3.20
N SER A 641 27.57 -5.63 2.11
CA SER A 641 27.25 -6.89 1.41
C SER A 641 26.82 -8.04 2.34
#